data_AF-A0A317CCF2-F1
#
_entry.id   AF-A0A317CCF2-F1
#
_cell.length_a   1.000
_cell.length_b   1.000
_cell.length_c   1.000
_cell.angle_alpha   90.00
_cell.angle_beta   90.00
_cell.angle_gamma   90.00
#
_symmetry.space_group_name_H-M   'P 1'
#
loop_
_entity.id
_entity.type
_entity.pdbx_description
1 polymer ?
#
loop_
_entity_poly.entity_id
_entity_poly.type
_entity_poly.pdbx_seq_one_letter_code
_entity_poly.pdbx_strand_id
1 'polypeptide(L)'
;MPTPPKLFISYSHDSPEHKKMVLDLAERFRKEKNIDCELDQHFEPGNPPEGWIKWMRDGVNQSDSVIMIFTPTYKDRYERNVDIGGNGVGYEGVVISQLLYQKYFTTNKFIPVICDNGELKHVTEELCDRNVYKVPSDFYVLADLIKGKRYNPLPPLAEIKAPEYPASTETAQAVTSGGSQRDTELAYLGTLLDAEHAQFTQNNYITLSGDFQSDGKRIPNMFMASSFKHQSHHSPDEAHERIQGESTYCDDLISAFRQYKRLVILGEPGAGKTFSLWKIAAESANKALTDENAAIPVVIPLNKWTDENQSLDSFVLQQMGSLAPYYPALFKAGRLLPLLDALNEIPFDQRAQKLPQVKTWINQKFSHLLLSCRERDYGGDLVQALDRLDIEPLSPPRVHDFLCQYFGILFQGSPQGQQTAEQLFWELAGGESMQQAWEHWQDDRPEWKVRLHSTLGNRWLYSNTKERVIGTCKRLNHLWKPYTPPDRHNFWEEKLPDDWYWAGKDHPASDYFSDSRRLMKLAQNPYLLNLIVSIYHRDQQLPSSRYQLFDSFVSDLLRREVKDHEKVQAKPAIPDQEALLDSLKRLAWQLQGHAGADEARTTLSRDEVAKHQLISPDQLQFAASASLLELTNQTVRFSHQLLQEYFTAQSFEARIANGLKASELWLKENWWETNGWEEAAKLAADYDDNPIPFLHWLAEGQPRLAAEIAREQQLLDQKQALFSTYKAQWQAAITDVERYPNPHERHAISTVLAWLGWDNRAGIGLNEQGLPDIHWLEVPAGEFIYGEDDAQQTLHLDTFYVSQYPVTNAQFKVFVESGAYDDPQWWEGLEKEDEPPEHEWTESNRPVELVNWFDAIAYCRWLSAQTGLDIQLPTELHWEKMARGAEGLAYPWGADYVSGNANVDEVWKKDGPYYLKETSAVGIYTQTKTPCGAMDTSGNVWEWCVNKYDDPEVTTIDRSDDWRVVRGGAWNGLAEYCRSAFRLYRHPLYRHDALGFRLLCFSSPMTDR
;
A
#
# COMPACT_ATOMS: atom_id res chain seq x y z
N MET A 1 -44.63 11.30 -3.57
CA MET A 1 -44.52 10.13 -4.47
C MET A 1 -43.13 9.54 -4.28
N PRO A 2 -42.90 8.22 -4.40
CA PRO A 2 -41.54 7.68 -4.34
C PRO A 2 -40.70 8.31 -5.47
N THR A 3 -39.46 8.66 -5.15
CA THR A 3 -38.51 9.21 -6.11
C THR A 3 -38.32 8.22 -7.27
N PRO A 4 -38.46 8.63 -8.54
CA PRO A 4 -38.26 7.73 -9.67
C PRO A 4 -36.81 7.24 -9.68
N PRO A 5 -36.56 5.95 -9.98
CA PRO A 5 -35.19 5.44 -10.06
C PRO A 5 -34.46 6.11 -11.22
N LYS A 6 -33.20 6.46 -10.99
CA LYS A 6 -32.32 7.12 -11.95
C LYS A 6 -31.64 6.09 -12.85
N LEU A 7 -31.76 6.26 -14.14
CA LEU A 7 -31.21 5.38 -15.18
C LEU A 7 -30.24 6.18 -16.06
N PHE A 8 -29.02 5.69 -16.26
CA PHE A 8 -28.10 6.25 -17.24
C PHE A 8 -28.00 5.29 -18.45
N ILE A 9 -28.00 5.82 -19.68
CA ILE A 9 -27.81 5.00 -20.90
C ILE A 9 -26.48 5.34 -21.56
N SER A 10 -25.60 4.35 -21.66
CA SER A 10 -24.35 4.39 -22.42
C SER A 10 -24.51 3.65 -23.75
N TYR A 11 -24.15 4.29 -24.86
CA TYR A 11 -24.32 3.73 -26.20
C TYR A 11 -23.40 4.45 -27.21
N SER A 12 -23.10 3.79 -28.33
CA SER A 12 -22.30 4.38 -29.40
C SER A 12 -23.17 5.05 -30.46
N HIS A 13 -22.67 6.15 -31.03
CA HIS A 13 -23.30 6.85 -32.15
C HIS A 13 -23.09 6.13 -33.48
N ASP A 14 -23.72 4.97 -33.66
CA ASP A 14 -23.49 4.11 -34.83
C ASP A 14 -24.19 4.62 -36.10
N SER A 15 -25.42 5.11 -35.97
CA SER A 15 -26.19 5.70 -37.07
C SER A 15 -27.27 6.65 -36.54
N PRO A 16 -27.84 7.54 -37.38
CA PRO A 16 -29.00 8.36 -37.00
C PRO A 16 -30.20 7.54 -36.53
N GLU A 17 -30.43 6.37 -37.12
CA GLU A 17 -31.48 5.44 -36.72
C GLU A 17 -31.19 4.82 -35.34
N HIS A 18 -29.94 4.49 -35.05
CA HIS A 18 -29.52 4.00 -33.73
C HIS A 18 -29.71 5.08 -32.65
N LYS A 19 -29.25 6.31 -32.89
CA LYS A 19 -29.47 7.46 -31.99
C LYS A 19 -30.94 7.67 -31.69
N LYS A 20 -31.78 7.65 -32.74
CA LYS A 20 -33.23 7.81 -32.61
C LYS A 20 -33.85 6.68 -31.78
N MET A 21 -33.43 5.42 -31.98
CA MET A 21 -33.92 4.28 -31.20
C MET A 21 -33.60 4.43 -29.71
N VAL A 22 -32.37 4.85 -29.37
CA VAL A 22 -31.96 5.07 -27.97
C VAL A 22 -32.74 6.22 -27.32
N LEU A 23 -32.97 7.31 -28.06
CA LEU A 23 -33.79 8.43 -27.60
C LEU A 23 -35.24 8.00 -27.35
N ASP A 24 -35.85 7.27 -28.30
CA ASP A 24 -37.20 6.72 -28.16
C ASP A 24 -37.29 5.79 -26.94
N LEU A 25 -36.26 4.96 -26.69
CA LEU A 25 -36.18 4.08 -25.53
C LEU A 25 -36.14 4.87 -24.21
N ALA A 26 -35.32 5.91 -24.12
CA ALA A 26 -35.22 6.78 -22.94
C ALA A 26 -36.51 7.55 -22.65
N GLU A 27 -37.17 8.07 -23.71
CA GLU A 27 -38.46 8.72 -23.58
C GLU A 27 -39.55 7.77 -23.07
N ARG A 28 -39.53 6.51 -23.52
CA ARG A 28 -40.47 5.48 -23.04
C ARG A 28 -40.24 5.13 -21.57
N PHE A 29 -38.99 5.05 -21.11
CA PHE A 29 -38.69 4.87 -19.68
C PHE A 29 -39.25 6.02 -18.82
N ARG A 30 -39.09 7.27 -19.28
CA ARG A 30 -39.64 8.45 -18.61
C ARG A 30 -41.18 8.47 -18.62
N LYS A 31 -41.80 8.36 -19.80
CA LYS A 31 -43.25 8.54 -20.01
C LYS A 31 -44.10 7.35 -19.56
N GLU A 32 -43.69 6.13 -19.90
CA GLU A 32 -44.50 4.92 -19.64
C GLU A 32 -44.21 4.30 -18.26
N LYS A 33 -43.00 4.54 -17.72
CA LYS A 33 -42.51 3.84 -16.53
C LYS A 33 -42.08 4.76 -15.39
N ASN A 34 -42.09 6.10 -15.52
CA ASN A 34 -41.67 6.99 -14.42
C ASN A 34 -40.27 6.62 -13.88
N ILE A 35 -39.33 6.41 -14.80
CA ILE A 35 -37.90 6.17 -14.55
C ILE A 35 -37.16 7.40 -15.06
N ASP A 36 -36.33 8.01 -14.24
CA ASP A 36 -35.59 9.23 -14.59
C ASP A 36 -34.35 8.86 -15.40
N CYS A 37 -34.44 8.97 -16.73
CA CYS A 37 -33.40 8.48 -17.65
C CYS A 37 -32.50 9.62 -18.14
N GLU A 38 -31.17 9.48 -18.08
CA GLU A 38 -30.20 10.43 -18.64
C GLU A 38 -29.39 9.81 -19.80
N LEU A 39 -29.17 10.62 -20.85
CA LEU A 39 -28.27 10.36 -21.97
C LEU A 39 -27.77 11.67 -22.60
N ASP A 40 -26.77 11.56 -23.47
CA ASP A 40 -26.05 12.67 -24.09
C ASP A 40 -26.89 13.54 -25.05
N GLN A 41 -27.86 12.94 -25.76
CA GLN A 41 -28.74 13.66 -26.69
C GLN A 41 -29.63 14.70 -26.02
N HIS A 42 -29.71 14.73 -24.68
CA HIS A 42 -30.39 15.83 -23.96
C HIS A 42 -29.65 17.16 -24.06
N PHE A 43 -28.36 17.13 -24.43
CA PHE A 43 -27.52 18.32 -24.51
C PHE A 43 -27.30 18.78 -25.96
N GLU A 44 -27.60 17.98 -27.00
CA GLU A 44 -27.37 18.37 -28.40
C GLU A 44 -28.28 19.56 -28.84
N PRO A 45 -27.74 20.63 -29.49
CA PRO A 45 -26.38 20.76 -30.07
C PRO A 45 -25.34 21.46 -29.16
N GLY A 46 -25.52 21.48 -27.84
CA GLY A 46 -24.58 22.00 -26.84
C GLY A 46 -23.76 20.93 -26.10
N ASN A 47 -22.85 21.37 -25.22
CA ASN A 47 -22.09 20.52 -24.31
C ASN A 47 -22.65 20.63 -22.89
N PRO A 48 -22.53 19.58 -22.05
CA PRO A 48 -22.82 19.69 -20.62
C PRO A 48 -21.90 20.74 -19.94
N PRO A 49 -22.39 21.57 -19.00
CA PRO A 49 -21.63 22.65 -18.38
C PRO A 49 -20.33 22.20 -17.69
N GLU A 50 -20.35 21.02 -17.08
CA GLU A 50 -19.24 20.39 -16.37
C GLU A 50 -18.25 19.63 -17.27
N GLY A 51 -18.52 19.55 -18.58
CA GLY A 51 -17.72 18.79 -19.54
C GLY A 51 -18.05 17.30 -19.59
N TRP A 52 -17.84 16.67 -20.77
CA TRP A 52 -18.26 15.28 -21.05
C TRP A 52 -17.71 14.25 -20.06
N ILE A 53 -16.46 14.38 -19.63
CA ILE A 53 -15.81 13.43 -18.71
C ILE A 53 -16.47 13.46 -17.34
N LYS A 54 -16.70 14.66 -16.79
CA LYS A 54 -17.31 14.83 -15.46
C LYS A 54 -18.80 14.47 -15.51
N TRP A 55 -19.53 14.90 -16.54
CA TRP A 55 -20.94 14.54 -16.74
C TRP A 55 -21.14 13.02 -16.82
N MET A 56 -20.33 12.30 -17.62
CA MET A 56 -20.44 10.84 -17.72
C MET A 56 -20.08 10.14 -16.41
N ARG A 57 -18.98 10.55 -15.76
CA ARG A 57 -18.58 9.99 -14.46
C ARG A 57 -19.67 10.19 -13.40
N ASP A 58 -20.27 11.38 -13.38
CA ASP A 58 -21.32 11.73 -12.42
C ASP A 58 -22.64 11.01 -12.74
N GLY A 59 -23.05 10.95 -14.01
CA GLY A 59 -24.24 10.21 -14.46
C GLY A 59 -24.14 8.70 -14.16
N VAL A 60 -22.99 8.08 -14.42
CA VAL A 60 -22.73 6.68 -14.06
C VAL A 60 -22.69 6.51 -12.54
N ASN A 61 -22.10 7.43 -11.77
CA ASN A 61 -22.01 7.29 -10.31
C ASN A 61 -23.35 7.49 -9.60
N GLN A 62 -24.15 8.46 -10.04
CA GLN A 62 -25.38 8.90 -9.37
C GLN A 62 -26.64 8.14 -9.82
N SER A 63 -26.58 7.39 -10.92
CA SER A 63 -27.68 6.54 -11.36
C SER A 63 -27.86 5.29 -10.49
N ASP A 64 -29.10 4.84 -10.32
CA ASP A 64 -29.43 3.57 -9.66
C ASP A 64 -29.12 2.38 -10.59
N SER A 65 -29.23 2.57 -11.90
CA SER A 65 -28.90 1.57 -12.92
C SER A 65 -28.30 2.21 -14.17
N VAL A 66 -27.44 1.47 -14.86
CA VAL A 66 -26.77 1.87 -16.10
C VAL A 66 -27.06 0.82 -17.17
N ILE A 67 -27.73 1.22 -18.25
CA ILE A 67 -27.90 0.38 -19.44
C ILE A 67 -26.73 0.63 -20.39
N MET A 68 -26.11 -0.46 -20.85
CA MET A 68 -25.03 -0.42 -21.84
C MET A 68 -25.54 -1.08 -23.12
N ILE A 69 -25.69 -0.31 -24.19
CA ILE A 69 -26.21 -0.80 -25.48
C ILE A 69 -25.03 -1.24 -26.36
N PHE A 70 -24.83 -2.56 -26.42
CA PHE A 70 -23.74 -3.19 -27.13
C PHE A 70 -24.01 -3.34 -28.62
N THR A 71 -23.08 -2.81 -29.41
CA THR A 71 -22.96 -2.96 -30.86
C THR A 71 -21.49 -3.26 -31.20
N PRO A 72 -21.17 -3.70 -32.44
CA PRO A 72 -19.77 -3.91 -32.83
C PRO A 72 -18.89 -2.69 -32.55
N THR A 73 -19.38 -1.49 -32.88
CA THR A 73 -18.69 -0.22 -32.65
C THR A 73 -18.52 0.09 -31.17
N TYR A 74 -19.55 -0.16 -30.35
CA TYR A 74 -19.48 0.05 -28.90
C TYR A 74 -18.42 -0.87 -28.27
N LYS A 75 -18.42 -2.15 -28.68
CA LYS A 75 -17.44 -3.15 -28.23
C LYS A 75 -16.02 -2.75 -28.62
N ASP A 76 -15.79 -2.40 -29.89
CA ASP A 76 -14.47 -1.98 -30.37
C ASP A 76 -13.95 -0.75 -29.60
N ARG A 77 -14.82 0.22 -29.27
CA ARG A 77 -14.48 1.42 -28.49
C ARG A 77 -14.24 1.14 -27.01
N TYR A 78 -14.92 0.13 -26.46
CA TYR A 78 -14.72 -0.32 -25.09
C TYR A 78 -13.40 -1.10 -24.94
N GLU A 79 -13.05 -1.94 -25.91
CA GLU A 79 -11.88 -2.85 -25.85
C GLU A 79 -10.58 -2.23 -26.36
N ARG A 80 -10.64 -1.24 -27.26
CA ARG A 80 -9.46 -0.61 -27.85
C ARG A 80 -9.43 0.86 -27.47
N ASN A 81 -8.59 1.21 -26.48
CA ASN A 81 -8.20 2.61 -26.19
C ASN A 81 -7.50 3.24 -27.42
N VAL A 82 -8.26 3.63 -28.45
CA VAL A 82 -7.71 4.22 -29.69
C VAL A 82 -8.50 5.46 -30.09
N ASP A 83 -7.77 6.55 -30.33
CA ASP A 83 -8.22 7.80 -30.94
C ASP A 83 -8.84 7.56 -32.33
N ILE A 84 -10.16 7.66 -32.45
CA ILE A 84 -10.82 7.86 -33.74
C ILE A 84 -11.93 8.90 -33.58
N GLY A 85 -11.71 10.08 -34.17
CA GLY A 85 -12.50 11.29 -34.01
C GLY A 85 -14.02 11.13 -34.20
N GLY A 86 -14.74 11.76 -33.28
CA GLY A 86 -16.18 11.99 -33.26
C GLY A 86 -16.53 12.62 -31.92
N ASN A 87 -17.31 13.71 -31.92
CA ASN A 87 -17.58 14.64 -30.80
C ASN A 87 -18.21 14.03 -29.53
N GLY A 88 -17.55 13.07 -28.90
CA GLY A 88 -17.95 12.46 -27.64
C GLY A 88 -17.35 11.09 -27.33
N VAL A 89 -16.48 10.51 -28.18
CA VAL A 89 -16.36 9.04 -28.15
C VAL A 89 -14.96 8.47 -27.94
N GLY A 90 -14.79 7.81 -26.79
CA GLY A 90 -13.63 7.03 -26.33
C GLY A 90 -13.61 6.87 -24.79
N TYR A 91 -14.23 7.80 -24.07
CA TYR A 91 -14.16 7.86 -22.60
C TYR A 91 -15.20 7.02 -21.85
N GLU A 92 -16.31 6.66 -22.52
CA GLU A 92 -17.34 5.78 -21.92
C GLU A 92 -16.71 4.44 -21.50
N GLY A 93 -15.85 3.87 -22.35
CA GLY A 93 -15.11 2.63 -22.08
C GLY A 93 -14.23 2.76 -20.85
N VAL A 94 -13.34 3.74 -20.77
CA VAL A 94 -12.38 3.85 -19.66
C VAL A 94 -13.06 4.09 -18.31
N VAL A 95 -14.04 5.00 -18.24
CA VAL A 95 -14.72 5.33 -16.98
C VAL A 95 -15.65 4.20 -16.52
N ILE A 96 -16.38 3.57 -17.45
CA ILE A 96 -17.25 2.44 -17.14
C ILE A 96 -16.44 1.18 -16.86
N SER A 97 -15.34 0.90 -17.57
CA SER A 97 -14.42 -0.19 -17.28
C SER A 97 -13.79 -0.03 -15.90
N GLN A 98 -13.33 1.17 -15.54
CA GLN A 98 -12.76 1.46 -14.21
C GLN A 98 -13.80 1.30 -13.09
N LEU A 99 -15.05 1.74 -13.30
CA LEU A 99 -16.15 1.59 -12.33
C LEU A 99 -16.74 0.18 -12.28
N LEU A 100 -16.79 -0.52 -13.42
CA LEU A 100 -17.09 -1.94 -13.51
C LEU A 100 -16.03 -2.68 -12.70
N TYR A 101 -14.74 -2.46 -12.91
CA TYR A 101 -13.67 -3.11 -12.17
C TYR A 101 -13.72 -2.86 -10.65
N GLN A 102 -13.96 -1.60 -10.23
CA GLN A 102 -14.05 -1.24 -8.81
C GLN A 102 -15.31 -1.79 -8.10
N LYS A 103 -16.43 -1.97 -8.81
CA LYS A 103 -17.72 -2.42 -8.24
C LYS A 103 -18.19 -3.78 -8.78
N TYR A 104 -17.29 -4.51 -9.44
CA TYR A 104 -17.59 -5.61 -10.35
C TYR A 104 -18.35 -6.75 -9.68
N PHE A 105 -18.06 -6.99 -8.40
CA PHE A 105 -18.58 -8.11 -7.63
C PHE A 105 -19.67 -7.75 -6.62
N THR A 106 -20.10 -6.49 -6.51
CA THR A 106 -21.04 -6.07 -5.45
C THR A 106 -22.35 -5.47 -5.95
N THR A 107 -22.54 -5.21 -7.26
CA THR A 107 -23.74 -4.50 -7.75
C THR A 107 -24.38 -5.06 -9.03
N ASN A 108 -25.73 -5.08 -9.07
CA ASN A 108 -26.58 -5.29 -10.26
C ASN A 108 -26.81 -4.00 -11.06
N LYS A 109 -25.94 -3.00 -10.88
CA LYS A 109 -26.11 -1.65 -11.42
C LYS A 109 -25.95 -1.59 -12.94
N PHE A 110 -25.02 -2.35 -13.51
CA PHE A 110 -24.73 -2.37 -14.95
C PHE A 110 -25.51 -3.49 -15.65
N ILE A 111 -26.29 -3.13 -16.67
CA ILE A 111 -27.22 -4.01 -17.39
C ILE A 111 -26.82 -4.06 -18.87
N PRO A 112 -26.28 -5.19 -19.37
CA PRO A 112 -25.94 -5.33 -20.78
C PRO A 112 -27.19 -5.49 -21.64
N VAL A 113 -27.27 -4.71 -22.71
CA VAL A 113 -28.38 -4.70 -23.66
C VAL A 113 -27.84 -4.79 -25.08
N ILE A 114 -28.51 -5.54 -25.94
CA ILE A 114 -28.25 -5.56 -27.39
C ILE A 114 -29.51 -5.15 -28.14
N CYS A 115 -29.37 -4.60 -29.35
CA CYS A 115 -30.51 -4.40 -30.25
C CYS A 115 -31.15 -5.76 -30.62
N ASP A 116 -32.42 -5.79 -31.03
CA ASP A 116 -33.10 -7.04 -31.43
C ASP A 116 -32.34 -7.85 -32.50
N ASN A 117 -31.66 -7.14 -33.41
CA ASN A 117 -30.81 -7.71 -34.46
C ASN A 117 -29.33 -7.88 -34.06
N GLY A 118 -28.99 -7.56 -32.81
CA GLY A 118 -27.64 -7.70 -32.26
C GLY A 118 -27.31 -9.13 -31.87
N GLU A 119 -26.01 -9.44 -31.83
CA GLU A 119 -25.48 -10.74 -31.44
C GLU A 119 -24.77 -10.65 -30.08
N LEU A 120 -24.82 -11.73 -29.28
CA LEU A 120 -24.16 -11.80 -27.97
C LEU A 120 -22.65 -11.58 -28.03
N LYS A 121 -22.01 -11.90 -29.16
CA LYS A 121 -20.58 -11.65 -29.38
C LYS A 121 -20.19 -10.17 -29.31
N HIS A 122 -21.16 -9.24 -29.38
CA HIS A 122 -20.93 -7.81 -29.24
C HIS A 122 -20.94 -7.35 -27.78
N VAL A 123 -21.36 -8.19 -26.84
CA VAL A 123 -21.17 -7.94 -25.41
C VAL A 123 -19.72 -8.25 -25.06
N THR A 124 -19.12 -7.47 -24.17
CA THR A 124 -17.74 -7.66 -23.75
C THR A 124 -17.62 -8.87 -22.82
N GLU A 125 -16.43 -9.45 -22.70
CA GLU A 125 -16.19 -10.63 -21.87
C GLU A 125 -16.60 -10.38 -20.40
N GLU A 126 -16.53 -9.13 -19.94
CA GLU A 126 -16.88 -8.77 -18.57
C GLU A 126 -18.40 -8.77 -18.30
N LEU A 127 -19.25 -8.77 -19.32
CA LEU A 127 -20.70 -8.70 -19.14
C LEU A 127 -21.45 -9.83 -19.86
N CYS A 128 -20.74 -10.72 -20.56
CA CYS A 128 -21.34 -11.83 -21.29
C CYS A 128 -21.98 -12.89 -20.38
N ASP A 129 -21.53 -13.00 -19.13
CA ASP A 129 -22.07 -13.95 -18.14
C ASP A 129 -23.31 -13.42 -17.40
N ARG A 130 -23.72 -12.17 -17.66
CA ARG A 130 -24.96 -11.59 -17.12
C ARG A 130 -26.15 -11.83 -18.06
N ASN A 131 -27.36 -11.65 -17.53
CA ASN A 131 -28.56 -11.64 -18.38
C ASN A 131 -28.48 -10.46 -19.36
N VAL A 132 -28.37 -10.76 -20.65
CA VAL A 132 -28.39 -9.77 -21.74
C VAL A 132 -29.82 -9.62 -22.24
N TYR A 133 -30.30 -8.39 -22.32
CA TYR A 133 -31.66 -8.08 -22.77
C TYR A 133 -31.65 -7.53 -24.19
N LYS A 134 -32.72 -7.76 -24.94
CA LYS A 134 -32.91 -7.24 -26.29
C LYS A 134 -33.81 -6.02 -26.28
N VAL A 135 -33.39 -4.91 -26.88
CA VAL A 135 -34.24 -3.72 -27.06
C VAL A 135 -34.62 -3.53 -28.53
N PRO A 136 -35.88 -3.14 -28.82
CA PRO A 136 -36.94 -2.79 -27.85
C PRO A 136 -37.77 -3.96 -27.29
N SER A 137 -37.50 -5.22 -27.66
CA SER A 137 -38.38 -6.37 -27.33
C SER A 137 -38.56 -6.64 -25.82
N ASP A 138 -37.52 -6.45 -25.01
CA ASP A 138 -37.52 -6.71 -23.56
C ASP A 138 -37.79 -5.46 -22.71
N PHE A 139 -38.32 -4.39 -23.30
CA PHE A 139 -38.54 -3.10 -22.62
C PHE A 139 -39.28 -3.23 -21.27
N TYR A 140 -40.34 -4.05 -21.22
CA TYR A 140 -41.13 -4.23 -20.00
C TYR A 140 -40.37 -4.98 -18.91
N VAL A 141 -39.54 -5.96 -19.29
CA VAL A 141 -38.69 -6.73 -18.38
C VAL A 141 -37.59 -5.85 -17.81
N LEU A 142 -36.94 -5.05 -18.66
CA LEU A 142 -35.94 -4.06 -18.26
C LEU A 142 -36.51 -3.01 -17.30
N ALA A 143 -37.70 -2.48 -17.60
CA ALA A 143 -38.35 -1.50 -16.73
C ALA A 143 -38.75 -2.06 -15.36
N ASP A 144 -39.18 -3.33 -15.30
CA ASP A 144 -39.51 -3.99 -14.04
C ASP A 144 -38.23 -4.31 -13.23
N LEU A 145 -37.13 -4.70 -13.90
CA LEU A 145 -35.82 -4.93 -13.30
C LEU A 145 -35.27 -3.65 -12.64
N ILE A 146 -35.28 -2.52 -13.36
CA ILE A 146 -34.79 -1.23 -12.86
C ILE A 146 -35.61 -0.74 -11.66
N LYS A 147 -36.89 -1.12 -11.58
CA LYS A 147 -37.76 -0.85 -10.42
C LYS A 147 -37.60 -1.84 -9.26
N GLY A 148 -36.67 -2.78 -9.36
CA GLY A 148 -36.39 -3.76 -8.31
C GLY A 148 -37.43 -4.89 -8.19
N LYS A 149 -38.27 -5.12 -9.21
CA LYS A 149 -39.17 -6.30 -9.21
C LYS A 149 -38.39 -7.56 -9.54
N ARG A 150 -38.30 -8.50 -8.60
CA ARG A 150 -37.70 -9.82 -8.84
C ARG A 150 -38.61 -10.66 -9.75
N TYR A 151 -38.14 -10.98 -10.95
CA TYR A 151 -38.74 -12.01 -11.80
C TYR A 151 -38.14 -13.37 -11.41
N ASN A 152 -38.98 -14.29 -10.95
CA ASN A 152 -38.57 -15.68 -10.74
C ASN A 152 -39.68 -16.63 -11.20
N PRO A 153 -39.72 -17.03 -12.47
CA PRO A 153 -40.19 -18.35 -12.83
C PRO A 153 -38.94 -19.22 -13.02
N LEU A 154 -38.69 -20.09 -12.03
CA LEU A 154 -37.80 -21.22 -12.25
C LEU A 154 -38.31 -21.98 -13.50
N PRO A 155 -37.47 -22.20 -14.52
CA PRO A 155 -37.86 -23.11 -15.59
C PRO A 155 -38.10 -24.50 -14.98
N PRO A 156 -39.03 -25.30 -15.53
CA PRO A 156 -39.21 -26.67 -15.07
C PRO A 156 -37.87 -27.39 -15.16
N LEU A 157 -37.48 -28.09 -14.10
CA LEU A 157 -36.28 -28.93 -14.08
C LEU A 157 -36.36 -29.90 -15.27
N ALA A 158 -35.60 -29.62 -16.32
CA ALA A 158 -35.30 -30.62 -17.32
C ALA A 158 -34.49 -31.70 -16.61
N GLU A 159 -34.91 -32.96 -16.73
CA GLU A 159 -34.15 -34.09 -16.23
C GLU A 159 -32.70 -33.96 -16.71
N ILE A 160 -31.77 -33.88 -15.76
CA ILE A 160 -30.35 -33.97 -16.03
C ILE A 160 -30.13 -35.36 -16.64
N LYS A 161 -30.03 -35.41 -17.97
CA LYS A 161 -29.44 -36.58 -18.62
C LYS A 161 -27.99 -36.63 -18.18
N ALA A 162 -27.62 -37.75 -17.55
CA ALA A 162 -26.22 -38.09 -17.36
C ALA A 162 -25.48 -37.93 -18.69
N PRO A 163 -24.25 -37.39 -18.71
CA PRO A 163 -23.49 -37.28 -19.93
C PRO A 163 -23.40 -38.65 -20.60
N GLU A 164 -23.98 -38.77 -21.80
CA GLU A 164 -23.75 -39.91 -22.67
C GLU A 164 -22.31 -39.83 -23.14
N TYR A 165 -21.47 -40.67 -22.55
CA TYR A 165 -20.13 -40.91 -23.07
C TYR A 165 -20.25 -41.57 -24.44
N PRO A 166 -19.61 -41.04 -25.50
CA PRO A 166 -19.34 -41.88 -26.65
C PRO A 166 -18.48 -43.05 -26.13
N ALA A 167 -19.00 -44.26 -26.26
CA ALA A 167 -18.20 -45.46 -26.04
C ALA A 167 -17.05 -45.42 -27.06
N SER A 168 -15.87 -45.00 -26.61
CA SER A 168 -14.62 -45.26 -27.31
C SER A 168 -14.31 -46.74 -27.15
N THR A 169 -15.03 -47.57 -27.92
CA THR A 169 -14.48 -48.80 -28.45
C THR A 169 -13.22 -48.45 -29.24
N GLU A 170 -12.14 -49.23 -29.02
CA GLU A 170 -10.76 -49.07 -29.53
C GLU A 170 -9.91 -48.15 -28.65
N THR A 171 -9.13 -48.61 -27.68
CA THR A 171 -8.21 -49.76 -27.66
C THR A 171 -7.92 -50.14 -26.20
N ALA A 172 -8.76 -51.01 -25.62
CA ALA A 172 -8.33 -51.86 -24.51
C ALA A 172 -7.54 -53.04 -25.11
N GLN A 173 -6.36 -52.76 -25.68
CA GLN A 173 -5.38 -53.82 -25.88
C GLN A 173 -4.72 -54.06 -24.54
N ALA A 174 -4.87 -55.30 -24.07
CA ALA A 174 -4.26 -55.81 -22.86
C ALA A 174 -2.77 -55.45 -22.83
N VAL A 175 -2.38 -54.59 -21.89
CA VAL A 175 -1.00 -54.52 -21.43
C VAL A 175 -0.81 -55.75 -20.54
N THR A 176 -0.52 -56.88 -21.19
CA THR A 176 0.16 -58.01 -20.56
C THR A 176 1.62 -57.62 -20.36
N SER A 177 1.92 -56.97 -19.25
CA SER A 177 3.27 -56.92 -18.67
C SER A 177 3.19 -56.85 -17.14
N GLY A 178 2.80 -57.97 -16.53
CA GLY A 178 3.39 -58.54 -15.31
C GLY A 178 3.72 -57.67 -14.08
N GLY A 179 3.05 -56.55 -13.84
CA GLY A 179 3.19 -55.78 -12.59
C GLY A 179 1.83 -55.55 -11.94
N SER A 180 1.74 -55.69 -10.62
CA SER A 180 0.55 -55.29 -9.87
C SER A 180 0.38 -53.76 -9.93
N GLN A 181 -0.85 -53.25 -9.78
CA GLN A 181 -1.11 -51.80 -9.64
C GLN A 181 -0.14 -51.17 -8.62
N ARG A 182 0.14 -51.89 -7.53
CA ARG A 182 1.05 -51.47 -6.47
C ARG A 182 2.50 -51.34 -6.95
N ASP A 183 2.97 -52.21 -7.84
CA ASP A 183 4.32 -52.10 -8.40
C ASP A 183 4.46 -50.85 -9.29
N THR A 184 3.40 -50.50 -10.03
CA THR A 184 3.38 -49.24 -10.80
C THR A 184 3.31 -48.01 -9.90
N GLU A 185 2.51 -48.06 -8.83
CA GLU A 185 2.50 -47.00 -7.80
C GLU A 185 3.89 -46.80 -7.18
N LEU A 186 4.56 -47.89 -6.75
CA LEU A 186 5.89 -47.82 -6.15
C LEU A 186 6.95 -47.28 -7.12
N ALA A 187 6.91 -47.69 -8.39
CA ALA A 187 7.82 -47.17 -9.42
C ALA A 187 7.58 -45.67 -9.69
N TYR A 188 6.32 -45.23 -9.71
CA TYR A 188 5.97 -43.82 -9.84
C TYR A 188 6.48 -43.02 -8.64
N LEU A 189 6.23 -43.49 -7.41
CA LEU A 189 6.69 -42.83 -6.19
C LEU A 189 8.22 -42.75 -6.11
N GLY A 190 8.93 -43.81 -6.52
CA GLY A 190 10.39 -43.82 -6.63
C GLY A 190 10.87 -42.78 -7.64
N THR A 191 10.28 -42.74 -8.83
CA THR A 191 10.60 -41.71 -9.84
C THR A 191 10.28 -40.31 -9.35
N LEU A 192 9.16 -40.13 -8.63
CA LEU A 192 8.77 -38.85 -8.08
C LEU A 192 9.80 -38.38 -7.06
N LEU A 193 10.34 -39.28 -6.21
CA LEU A 193 11.38 -39.02 -5.20
C LEU A 193 12.80 -38.88 -5.80
N ASP A 194 13.08 -39.56 -6.90
CA ASP A 194 14.36 -39.51 -7.62
C ASP A 194 14.45 -38.33 -8.59
N ALA A 195 13.32 -37.80 -9.05
CA ALA A 195 13.24 -36.61 -9.87
C ALA A 195 14.09 -35.52 -9.22
N GLU A 196 14.79 -34.71 -10.03
CA GLU A 196 15.65 -33.63 -9.51
C GLU A 196 14.91 -32.93 -8.37
N HIS A 197 13.65 -32.53 -8.60
CA HIS A 197 12.71 -31.80 -7.71
C HIS A 197 12.33 -32.50 -6.41
N ALA A 198 12.57 -33.79 -6.26
CA ALA A 198 12.37 -34.53 -5.01
C ALA A 198 13.64 -35.09 -4.39
N GLN A 199 14.81 -34.91 -5.01
CA GLN A 199 16.07 -34.87 -4.27
C GLN A 199 16.18 -33.61 -3.39
N PHE A 200 15.23 -32.67 -3.52
CA PHE A 200 15.02 -31.49 -2.68
C PHE A 200 14.35 -31.82 -1.32
N THR A 201 14.14 -33.09 -0.99
CA THR A 201 13.19 -33.52 0.07
C THR A 201 13.83 -33.83 1.42
N GLN A 202 15.16 -33.75 1.51
CA GLN A 202 15.86 -33.76 2.80
C GLN A 202 15.88 -32.36 3.43
N ASN A 203 14.72 -31.77 3.75
CA ASN A 203 14.61 -30.41 4.33
C ASN A 203 15.23 -29.27 3.49
N ASN A 204 15.48 -29.49 2.19
CA ASN A 204 16.25 -28.59 1.33
C ASN A 204 15.42 -27.45 0.74
N TYR A 205 15.38 -26.26 1.35
CA TYR A 205 14.89 -25.06 0.68
C TYR A 205 15.81 -24.71 -0.50
N ILE A 206 15.29 -24.67 -1.73
CA ILE A 206 16.04 -24.17 -2.89
C ILE A 206 15.27 -23.02 -3.54
N THR A 207 15.96 -21.89 -3.62
CA THR A 207 15.64 -20.70 -4.39
C THR A 207 15.66 -21.01 -5.89
N LEU A 208 15.09 -20.15 -6.74
CA LEU A 208 15.29 -20.19 -8.20
C LEU A 208 16.77 -20.05 -8.64
N SER A 209 17.72 -20.07 -7.70
CA SER A 209 19.14 -20.22 -7.95
C SER A 209 19.60 -21.67 -7.80
N GLY A 210 19.86 -22.30 -8.93
CA GLY A 210 20.56 -23.57 -9.02
C GLY A 210 21.93 -23.54 -8.34
N ASP A 211 22.24 -24.66 -7.70
CA ASP A 211 23.53 -25.19 -7.25
C ASP A 211 24.73 -24.22 -7.15
N PHE A 212 25.10 -23.84 -5.92
CA PHE A 212 26.43 -23.30 -5.63
C PHE A 212 27.40 -24.46 -5.28
N GLN A 213 28.50 -24.56 -6.03
CA GLN A 213 29.69 -25.33 -5.68
C GLN A 213 30.92 -24.43 -5.76
N SER A 214 31.66 -24.29 -4.65
CA SER A 214 33.03 -23.76 -4.71
C SER A 214 34.12 -24.69 -4.17
N ASP A 215 33.85 -25.72 -3.33
CA ASP A 215 34.96 -26.54 -2.76
C ASP A 215 34.62 -28.03 -2.47
N GLY A 216 33.73 -28.65 -3.24
CA GLY A 216 33.52 -30.11 -3.16
C GLY A 216 32.91 -30.63 -1.85
N LYS A 217 32.42 -29.76 -0.96
CA LYS A 217 31.58 -30.11 0.19
C LYS A 217 30.21 -29.46 0.05
N ARG A 218 29.16 -30.28 -0.10
CA ARG A 218 27.75 -29.84 0.00
C ARG A 218 27.50 -29.38 1.45
N ILE A 219 27.16 -28.11 1.63
CA ILE A 219 26.60 -27.58 2.89
C ILE A 219 25.22 -28.24 3.05
N PRO A 220 24.91 -28.98 4.13
CA PRO A 220 23.59 -29.56 4.30
C PRO A 220 22.49 -28.50 4.27
N ASN A 221 21.42 -28.80 3.55
CA ASN A 221 20.37 -27.90 3.11
C ASN A 221 19.16 -28.02 4.06
N MET A 222 19.18 -27.39 5.22
CA MET A 222 17.98 -27.17 6.06
C MET A 222 17.72 -25.64 6.06
N PHE A 223 16.89 -25.06 6.95
CA PHE A 223 17.16 -23.70 7.51
C PHE A 223 16.36 -22.46 7.06
N MET A 224 15.17 -22.56 6.44
CA MET A 224 14.23 -21.44 6.49
C MET A 224 12.84 -21.89 6.97
N ALA A 225 12.44 -21.47 8.17
CA ALA A 225 11.09 -21.66 8.68
C ALA A 225 10.22 -20.51 8.17
N SER A 226 9.41 -20.73 7.14
CA SER A 226 8.38 -19.76 6.71
C SER A 226 7.23 -19.74 7.73
N SER A 227 6.62 -18.57 7.93
CA SER A 227 5.38 -18.47 8.72
C SER A 227 4.23 -18.50 7.74
N PHE A 228 3.15 -19.16 8.13
CA PHE A 228 1.97 -19.26 7.30
C PHE A 228 0.78 -18.65 8.02
N LYS A 229 0.03 -17.78 7.34
CA LYS A 229 -1.23 -17.25 7.84
C LYS A 229 -2.38 -17.96 7.16
N HIS A 230 -3.16 -18.69 7.93
CA HIS A 230 -4.35 -19.38 7.44
C HIS A 230 -5.60 -18.48 7.53
N GLN A 231 -6.42 -18.52 6.48
CA GLN A 231 -7.73 -17.88 6.41
C GLN A 231 -8.78 -18.90 5.93
N SER A 232 -9.83 -19.11 6.74
CA SER A 232 -10.86 -20.10 6.46
C SER A 232 -11.84 -19.63 5.38
N HIS A 233 -12.33 -20.57 4.57
CA HIS A 233 -13.43 -20.36 3.65
C HIS A 233 -14.81 -20.39 4.32
N HIS A 234 -15.64 -19.35 4.08
CA HIS A 234 -17.07 -19.34 4.45
C HIS A 234 -17.99 -19.22 3.22
N SER A 235 -19.13 -19.94 3.27
CA SER A 235 -20.17 -19.92 2.25
C SER A 235 -20.79 -18.51 2.10
N PRO A 236 -21.19 -18.07 0.89
CA PRO A 236 -21.77 -16.74 0.65
C PRO A 236 -22.99 -16.36 1.52
N ASP A 237 -23.68 -17.33 2.11
CA ASP A 237 -24.87 -17.12 2.94
C ASP A 237 -24.59 -16.53 4.34
N GLU A 238 -23.33 -16.50 4.79
CA GLU A 238 -22.93 -16.01 6.13
C GLU A 238 -22.21 -14.64 6.10
N ALA A 239 -22.32 -13.90 4.99
CA ALA A 239 -21.60 -12.65 4.77
C ALA A 239 -22.04 -11.44 5.64
N HIS A 240 -23.10 -11.57 6.44
CA HIS A 240 -23.67 -10.46 7.22
C HIS A 240 -23.12 -10.29 8.65
N GLU A 241 -22.30 -11.21 9.16
CA GLU A 241 -21.64 -11.07 10.47
C GLU A 241 -20.12 -11.00 10.31
N ARG A 242 -19.61 -9.90 9.73
CA ARG A 242 -18.19 -9.57 9.85
C ARG A 242 -17.92 -9.04 11.26
N ILE A 243 -17.39 -9.91 12.12
CA ILE A 243 -16.49 -9.50 13.21
C ILE A 243 -15.07 -9.87 12.72
N GLN A 244 -14.13 -8.93 12.79
CA GLN A 244 -12.70 -9.20 12.56
C GLN A 244 -12.20 -10.28 13.54
N GLY A 245 -11.49 -11.30 13.04
CA GLY A 245 -10.83 -12.36 13.83
C GLY A 245 -11.54 -13.70 13.66
N GLU A 246 -10.95 -14.73 13.06
CA GLU A 246 -9.74 -15.42 13.51
C GLU A 246 -8.85 -15.81 12.32
N SER A 247 -7.75 -15.09 12.07
CA SER A 247 -6.63 -15.65 11.29
C SER A 247 -5.78 -16.49 12.22
N THR A 248 -5.45 -17.71 11.82
CA THR A 248 -4.59 -18.61 12.60
C THR A 248 -3.21 -18.69 11.98
N TYR A 249 -2.19 -18.36 12.76
CA TYR A 249 -0.79 -18.53 12.35
C TYR A 249 -0.35 -19.99 12.49
N CYS A 250 0.42 -20.47 11.53
CA CYS A 250 0.92 -21.83 11.45
C CYS A 250 2.42 -21.79 11.14
N ASP A 251 3.24 -22.34 12.04
CA ASP A 251 4.69 -22.43 11.84
C ASP A 251 5.14 -23.71 11.14
N ASP A 252 4.23 -24.69 11.00
CA ASP A 252 4.49 -25.93 10.29
C ASP A 252 3.51 -26.15 9.13
N LEU A 253 4.06 -26.06 7.91
CA LEU A 253 3.35 -26.32 6.65
C LEU A 253 2.67 -27.69 6.63
N ILE A 254 3.32 -28.74 7.15
CA ILE A 254 2.78 -30.10 7.07
C ILE A 254 1.60 -30.26 8.02
N SER A 255 1.67 -29.69 9.23
CA SER A 255 0.55 -29.65 10.16
C SER A 255 -0.61 -28.83 9.60
N ALA A 256 -0.34 -27.67 8.99
CA ALA A 256 -1.37 -26.87 8.32
C ALA A 256 -2.05 -27.66 7.19
N PHE A 257 -1.27 -28.33 6.33
CA PHE A 257 -1.82 -29.14 5.24
C PHE A 257 -2.62 -30.37 5.71
N ARG A 258 -2.25 -30.95 6.86
CA ARG A 258 -3.03 -32.04 7.48
C ARG A 258 -4.35 -31.56 8.06
N GLN A 259 -4.37 -30.34 8.58
CA GLN A 259 -5.55 -29.73 9.18
C GLN A 259 -6.54 -29.24 8.11
N TYR A 260 -6.03 -28.56 7.09
CA TYR A 260 -6.83 -27.94 6.03
C TYR A 260 -6.61 -28.70 4.73
N LYS A 261 -7.61 -29.48 4.31
CA LYS A 261 -7.44 -30.50 3.25
C LYS A 261 -7.39 -29.93 1.84
N ARG A 262 -7.95 -28.74 1.61
CA ARG A 262 -8.15 -28.13 0.29
C ARG A 262 -7.64 -26.70 0.36
N LEU A 263 -6.39 -26.51 -0.02
CA LEU A 263 -5.65 -25.29 0.24
C LEU A 263 -5.14 -24.62 -1.04
N VAL A 264 -5.04 -23.30 -0.97
CA VAL A 264 -4.24 -22.49 -1.88
C VAL A 264 -3.11 -21.81 -1.10
N ILE A 265 -1.87 -21.97 -1.60
CA ILE A 265 -0.69 -21.29 -1.07
C ILE A 265 -0.46 -20.01 -1.86
N LEU A 266 -0.47 -18.88 -1.16
CA LEU A 266 -0.23 -17.55 -1.71
C LEU A 266 1.09 -16.97 -1.18
N GLY A 267 1.65 -16.03 -1.94
CA GLY A 267 2.84 -15.30 -1.53
C GLY A 267 3.52 -14.61 -2.71
N GLU A 268 4.45 -13.70 -2.40
CA GLU A 268 5.22 -12.95 -3.40
C GLU A 268 6.17 -13.85 -4.24
N PRO A 269 6.65 -13.39 -5.41
CA PRO A 269 7.72 -14.07 -6.15
C PRO A 269 8.95 -14.29 -5.26
N GLY A 270 9.49 -15.52 -5.27
CA GLY A 270 10.63 -15.89 -4.42
C GLY A 270 10.26 -16.30 -2.97
N ALA A 271 8.99 -16.21 -2.57
CA ALA A 271 8.55 -16.59 -1.22
C ALA A 271 8.60 -18.10 -0.90
N GLY A 272 8.80 -18.98 -1.90
CA GLY A 272 8.93 -20.43 -1.67
C GLY A 272 7.65 -21.26 -1.87
N LYS A 273 6.70 -20.80 -2.69
CA LYS A 273 5.43 -21.50 -2.99
C LYS A 273 5.62 -22.89 -3.63
N THR A 274 6.36 -22.96 -4.74
CA THR A 274 6.70 -24.22 -5.43
C THR A 274 7.39 -25.20 -4.49
N PHE A 275 8.33 -24.72 -3.67
CA PHE A 275 9.00 -25.54 -2.67
C PHE A 275 8.02 -26.13 -1.64
N SER A 276 7.13 -25.30 -1.10
CA SER A 276 6.10 -25.73 -0.14
C SER A 276 5.24 -26.87 -0.73
N LEU A 277 4.87 -26.76 -2.00
CA LEU A 277 4.13 -27.79 -2.73
C LEU A 277 4.93 -29.10 -2.89
N TRP A 278 6.20 -29.03 -3.30
CA TRP A 278 7.06 -30.21 -3.44
C TRP A 278 7.38 -30.89 -2.10
N LYS A 279 7.51 -30.12 -1.01
CA LYS A 279 7.68 -30.67 0.35
C LYS A 279 6.47 -31.54 0.74
N ILE A 280 5.26 -31.06 0.45
CA ILE A 280 4.02 -31.84 0.67
C ILE A 280 3.99 -33.08 -0.24
N ALA A 281 4.41 -32.95 -1.50
CA ALA A 281 4.50 -34.08 -2.44
C ALA A 281 5.38 -35.20 -1.90
N ALA A 282 6.58 -34.87 -1.44
CA ALA A 282 7.55 -35.84 -0.99
C ALA A 282 7.20 -36.51 0.33
N GLU A 283 6.69 -35.74 1.29
CA GLU A 283 6.24 -36.30 2.57
C GLU A 283 5.07 -37.27 2.35
N SER A 284 4.17 -36.93 1.44
CA SER A 284 3.07 -37.80 1.01
C SER A 284 3.57 -39.02 0.26
N ALA A 285 4.58 -38.88 -0.60
CA ALA A 285 5.18 -39.98 -1.34
C ALA A 285 5.89 -40.99 -0.41
N ASN A 286 6.67 -40.50 0.55
CA ASN A 286 7.33 -41.32 1.58
C ASN A 286 6.31 -42.10 2.41
N LYS A 287 5.19 -41.47 2.78
CA LYS A 287 4.08 -42.16 3.44
C LYS A 287 3.48 -43.24 2.53
N ALA A 288 3.25 -42.93 1.26
CA ALA A 288 2.67 -43.86 0.29
C ALA A 288 3.56 -45.04 -0.10
N LEU A 289 4.88 -44.94 0.10
CA LEU A 289 5.80 -46.07 -0.03
C LEU A 289 5.55 -47.14 1.05
N THR A 290 5.22 -46.70 2.27
CA THR A 290 5.05 -47.60 3.44
C THR A 290 3.61 -47.99 3.71
N ASP A 291 2.63 -47.18 3.27
CA ASP A 291 1.19 -47.40 3.45
C ASP A 291 0.49 -47.51 2.08
N GLU A 292 -0.05 -48.69 1.78
CA GLU A 292 -0.78 -48.95 0.52
C GLU A 292 -2.12 -48.20 0.42
N ASN A 293 -2.66 -47.66 1.52
CA ASN A 293 -3.91 -46.90 1.52
C ASN A 293 -3.69 -45.39 1.50
N ALA A 294 -2.43 -44.93 1.62
CA ALA A 294 -2.12 -43.50 1.59
C ALA A 294 -2.38 -42.89 0.19
N ALA A 295 -2.58 -41.56 0.19
CA ALA A 295 -2.78 -40.80 -1.03
C ALA A 295 -1.47 -40.72 -1.84
N ILE A 296 -1.60 -40.87 -3.15
CA ILE A 296 -0.55 -40.73 -4.14
C ILE A 296 -0.51 -39.26 -4.60
N PRO A 297 0.59 -38.53 -4.32
CA PRO A 297 0.77 -37.17 -4.79
C PRO A 297 0.99 -37.15 -6.31
N VAL A 298 0.29 -36.26 -7.00
CA VAL A 298 0.46 -35.99 -8.44
C VAL A 298 0.77 -34.51 -8.62
N VAL A 299 2.02 -34.19 -8.95
CA VAL A 299 2.47 -32.81 -9.18
C VAL A 299 2.13 -32.38 -10.60
N ILE A 300 1.44 -31.25 -10.74
CA ILE A 300 0.91 -30.71 -11.99
C ILE A 300 1.52 -29.32 -12.21
N PRO A 301 2.65 -29.20 -12.92
CA PRO A 301 3.31 -27.92 -13.16
C PRO A 301 2.59 -27.16 -14.29
N LEU A 302 1.75 -26.18 -13.93
CA LEU A 302 0.89 -25.49 -14.90
C LEU A 302 1.68 -24.60 -15.87
N ASN A 303 2.89 -24.19 -15.50
CA ASN A 303 3.81 -23.48 -16.40
C ASN A 303 4.28 -24.33 -17.60
N LYS A 304 4.22 -25.66 -17.51
CA LYS A 304 4.53 -26.57 -18.63
C LYS A 304 3.32 -26.88 -19.50
N TRP A 305 2.12 -26.39 -19.14
CA TRP A 305 0.90 -26.57 -19.92
C TRP A 305 0.79 -25.48 -21.01
N THR A 306 1.67 -25.53 -22.00
CA THR A 306 1.84 -24.48 -23.01
C THR A 306 1.08 -24.71 -24.31
N ASP A 307 0.69 -25.96 -24.61
CA ASP A 307 -0.10 -26.31 -25.79
C ASP A 307 -1.55 -25.81 -25.65
N GLU A 308 -2.00 -24.96 -26.57
CA GLU A 308 -3.34 -24.35 -26.60
C GLU A 308 -4.47 -25.36 -26.75
N ASN A 309 -4.21 -26.48 -27.44
CA ASN A 309 -5.23 -27.47 -27.76
C ASN A 309 -5.27 -28.63 -26.75
N GLN A 310 -4.31 -28.70 -25.83
CA GLN A 310 -4.27 -29.74 -24.81
C GLN A 310 -5.24 -29.41 -23.67
N SER A 311 -6.16 -30.33 -23.36
CA SER A 311 -7.03 -30.21 -22.18
C SER A 311 -6.29 -30.48 -20.88
N LEU A 312 -6.81 -29.96 -19.76
CA LEU A 312 -6.22 -30.21 -18.44
C LEU A 312 -6.17 -31.72 -18.10
N ASP A 313 -7.23 -32.48 -18.40
CA ASP A 313 -7.26 -33.93 -18.14
C ASP A 313 -6.15 -34.67 -18.92
N SER A 314 -5.93 -34.31 -20.18
CA SER A 314 -4.85 -34.88 -20.99
C SER A 314 -3.49 -34.53 -20.41
N PHE A 315 -3.31 -33.28 -19.98
CA PHE A 315 -2.08 -32.82 -19.34
C PHE A 315 -1.81 -33.54 -18.01
N VAL A 316 -2.82 -33.75 -17.16
CA VAL A 316 -2.70 -34.50 -15.90
C VAL A 316 -2.30 -35.95 -16.17
N LEU A 317 -2.94 -36.64 -17.13
CA LEU A 317 -2.57 -38.00 -17.49
C LEU A 317 -1.13 -38.09 -18.02
N GLN A 318 -0.67 -37.07 -18.74
CA GLN A 318 0.73 -36.97 -19.16
C GLN A 318 1.69 -36.88 -17.96
N GLN A 319 1.35 -36.09 -16.93
CA GLN A 319 2.18 -36.00 -15.71
C GLN A 319 2.18 -37.30 -14.88
N MET A 320 1.11 -38.10 -14.97
CA MET A 320 1.03 -39.41 -14.31
C MET A 320 1.86 -40.50 -15.00
N GLY A 321 2.23 -40.32 -16.26
CA GLY A 321 3.07 -41.27 -17.00
C GLY A 321 2.53 -42.70 -16.95
N SER A 322 3.34 -43.65 -16.45
CA SER A 322 2.97 -45.06 -16.31
C SER A 322 1.79 -45.31 -15.36
N LEU A 323 1.46 -44.36 -14.48
CA LEU A 323 0.33 -44.43 -13.55
C LEU A 323 -1.02 -44.07 -14.20
N ALA A 324 -1.01 -43.43 -15.38
CA ALA A 324 -2.21 -42.94 -16.06
C ALA A 324 -3.32 -43.99 -16.24
N PRO A 325 -3.06 -45.27 -16.59
CA PRO A 325 -4.11 -46.30 -16.71
C PRO A 325 -4.89 -46.57 -15.42
N TYR A 326 -4.31 -46.25 -14.25
CA TYR A 326 -4.90 -46.48 -12.94
C TYR A 326 -5.63 -45.24 -12.38
N TYR A 327 -5.66 -44.11 -13.12
CA TYR A 327 -6.32 -42.88 -12.69
C TYR A 327 -7.78 -43.09 -12.22
N PRO A 328 -8.67 -43.79 -12.96
CA PRO A 328 -10.06 -43.97 -12.51
C PRO A 328 -10.17 -44.76 -11.20
N ALA A 329 -9.28 -45.74 -10.99
CA ALA A 329 -9.26 -46.57 -9.78
C ALA A 329 -8.78 -45.77 -8.56
N LEU A 330 -7.70 -45.00 -8.72
CA LEU A 330 -7.16 -44.14 -7.67
C LEU A 330 -8.12 -42.99 -7.30
N PHE A 331 -8.76 -42.39 -8.30
CA PHE A 331 -9.77 -41.36 -8.11
C PHE A 331 -10.98 -41.90 -7.32
N LYS A 332 -11.52 -43.05 -7.73
CA LYS A 332 -12.66 -43.69 -7.04
C LYS A 332 -12.30 -44.10 -5.60
N ALA A 333 -11.06 -44.49 -5.35
CA ALA A 333 -10.56 -44.84 -4.02
C ALA A 333 -10.25 -43.60 -3.14
N GLY A 334 -10.31 -42.38 -3.68
CA GLY A 334 -9.96 -41.15 -2.95
C GLY A 334 -8.46 -41.03 -2.63
N ARG A 335 -7.62 -41.81 -3.32
CA ARG A 335 -6.16 -41.90 -3.12
C ARG A 335 -5.37 -40.95 -4.02
N LEU A 336 -6.00 -40.02 -4.73
CA LEU A 336 -5.28 -38.99 -5.48
C LEU A 336 -5.11 -37.74 -4.62
N LEU A 337 -3.87 -37.24 -4.57
CA LEU A 337 -3.52 -35.94 -4.01
C LEU A 337 -3.00 -35.04 -5.15
N PRO A 338 -3.83 -34.16 -5.74
CA PRO A 338 -3.38 -33.25 -6.76
C PRO A 338 -2.64 -32.06 -6.14
N LEU A 339 -1.50 -31.72 -6.74
CA LEU A 339 -0.64 -30.61 -6.34
C LEU A 339 -0.38 -29.73 -7.56
N LEU A 340 -1.17 -28.67 -7.74
CA LEU A 340 -1.10 -27.79 -8.90
C LEU A 340 -0.13 -26.64 -8.61
N ASP A 341 0.96 -26.58 -9.37
CA ASP A 341 2.00 -25.57 -9.17
C ASP A 341 1.90 -24.44 -10.21
N ALA A 342 2.01 -23.21 -9.73
CA ALA A 342 2.14 -21.98 -10.49
C ALA A 342 0.94 -21.66 -11.41
N LEU A 343 -0.26 -21.51 -10.84
CA LEU A 343 -1.45 -21.06 -11.59
C LEU A 343 -1.20 -19.73 -12.32
N ASN A 344 -0.45 -18.83 -11.67
CA ASN A 344 -0.03 -17.54 -12.23
C ASN A 344 0.97 -17.65 -13.38
N GLU A 345 1.44 -18.85 -13.73
CA GLU A 345 2.36 -19.11 -14.85
C GLU A 345 1.65 -19.78 -16.03
N ILE A 346 0.32 -19.95 -15.98
CA ILE A 346 -0.46 -20.19 -17.20
C ILE A 346 -0.29 -18.95 -18.11
N PRO A 347 0.11 -19.14 -19.39
CA PRO A 347 0.27 -18.05 -20.35
C PRO A 347 -0.97 -17.15 -20.36
N PHE A 348 -0.76 -15.84 -20.21
CA PHE A 348 -1.85 -14.87 -20.01
C PHE A 348 -2.92 -14.95 -21.10
N ASP A 349 -2.49 -15.10 -22.34
CA ASP A 349 -3.30 -15.26 -23.55
C ASP A 349 -4.14 -16.55 -23.59
N GLN A 350 -3.76 -17.56 -22.82
CA GLN A 350 -4.47 -18.85 -22.77
C GLN A 350 -5.36 -18.97 -21.51
N ARG A 351 -5.27 -18.02 -20.56
CA ARG A 351 -5.99 -18.08 -19.28
C ARG A 351 -7.50 -18.12 -19.44
N ALA A 352 -8.07 -17.34 -20.36
CA ALA A 352 -9.51 -17.32 -20.61
C ALA A 352 -10.06 -18.71 -20.98
N GLN A 353 -9.30 -19.49 -21.75
CA GLN A 353 -9.67 -20.85 -22.16
C GLN A 353 -9.31 -21.92 -21.12
N LYS A 354 -8.18 -21.75 -20.41
CA LYS A 354 -7.58 -22.77 -19.54
C LYS A 354 -8.04 -22.69 -18.08
N LEU A 355 -8.23 -21.49 -17.53
CA LEU A 355 -8.66 -21.32 -16.14
C LEU A 355 -10.04 -21.92 -15.84
N PRO A 356 -11.05 -21.87 -16.75
CA PRO A 356 -12.33 -22.56 -16.52
C PRO A 356 -12.17 -24.09 -16.38
N GLN A 357 -11.20 -24.68 -17.09
CA GLN A 357 -10.89 -26.10 -16.97
C GLN A 357 -10.28 -26.40 -15.60
N VAL A 358 -9.33 -25.58 -15.13
CA VAL A 358 -8.75 -25.69 -13.79
C VAL A 358 -9.84 -25.56 -12.73
N LYS A 359 -10.72 -24.55 -12.81
CA LYS A 359 -11.86 -24.34 -11.89
C LYS A 359 -12.77 -25.57 -11.84
N THR A 360 -13.15 -26.09 -13.00
CA THR A 360 -14.02 -27.27 -13.10
C THR A 360 -13.35 -28.50 -12.48
N TRP A 361 -12.05 -28.65 -12.72
CA TRP A 361 -11.28 -29.79 -12.25
C TRP A 361 -11.05 -29.77 -10.74
N ILE A 362 -10.64 -28.63 -10.16
CA ILE A 362 -10.43 -28.51 -8.71
C ILE A 362 -11.74 -28.72 -7.92
N ASN A 363 -12.90 -28.42 -8.51
CA ASN A 363 -14.22 -28.65 -7.90
C ASN A 363 -14.64 -30.12 -7.89
N GLN A 364 -13.87 -31.03 -8.50
CA GLN A 364 -14.08 -32.47 -8.35
C GLN A 364 -13.81 -32.91 -6.89
N LYS A 365 -14.38 -34.06 -6.51
CA LYS A 365 -14.33 -34.62 -5.14
C LYS A 365 -12.98 -35.25 -4.81
N PHE A 366 -11.93 -34.44 -4.71
CA PHE A 366 -10.64 -34.85 -4.13
C PHE A 366 -10.68 -34.78 -2.60
N SER A 367 -10.05 -35.77 -1.94
CA SER A 367 -9.95 -35.82 -0.48
C SER A 367 -9.00 -34.76 0.08
N HIS A 368 -7.93 -34.48 -0.65
CA HIS A 368 -6.98 -33.40 -0.41
C HIS A 368 -6.60 -32.74 -1.74
N LEU A 369 -6.28 -31.45 -1.74
CA LEU A 369 -5.90 -30.67 -2.91
C LEU A 369 -5.00 -29.51 -2.47
N LEU A 370 -3.93 -29.25 -3.23
CA LEU A 370 -3.11 -28.06 -3.06
C LEU A 370 -2.96 -27.32 -4.39
N LEU A 371 -3.04 -26.00 -4.32
CA LEU A 371 -2.79 -25.09 -5.44
C LEU A 371 -1.77 -24.04 -5.00
N SER A 372 -0.84 -23.64 -5.86
CA SER A 372 0.02 -22.49 -5.62
C SER A 372 -0.25 -21.35 -6.62
N CYS A 373 -0.36 -20.11 -6.13
CA CYS A 373 -0.49 -18.92 -6.98
C CYS A 373 0.00 -17.65 -6.28
N ARG A 374 0.06 -16.53 -7.01
CA ARG A 374 0.36 -15.21 -6.40
C ARG A 374 -0.91 -14.65 -5.76
N GLU A 375 -0.76 -13.86 -4.71
CA GLU A 375 -1.89 -13.27 -3.98
C GLU A 375 -2.76 -12.36 -4.86
N ARG A 376 -2.15 -11.47 -5.63
CA ARG A 376 -2.87 -10.58 -6.56
C ARG A 376 -3.56 -11.29 -7.73
N ASP A 377 -3.07 -12.48 -8.08
CA ASP A 377 -3.68 -13.33 -9.11
C ASP A 377 -4.78 -14.24 -8.50
N TYR A 378 -4.91 -14.23 -7.18
CA TYR A 378 -5.93 -14.92 -6.41
C TYR A 378 -7.14 -13.98 -6.22
N GLY A 379 -8.06 -14.00 -7.19
CA GLY A 379 -9.25 -13.17 -7.17
C GLY A 379 -10.37 -13.71 -8.07
N GLY A 380 -11.59 -13.28 -7.78
CA GLY A 380 -12.79 -13.64 -8.56
C GLY A 380 -13.35 -15.03 -8.24
N ASP A 381 -14.09 -15.57 -9.20
CA ASP A 381 -14.87 -16.81 -9.11
C ASP A 381 -14.00 -18.09 -9.15
N LEU A 382 -12.68 -17.93 -9.23
CA LEU A 382 -11.75 -18.96 -9.70
C LEU A 382 -11.36 -19.97 -8.62
N VAL A 383 -11.31 -19.56 -7.35
CA VAL A 383 -10.82 -20.40 -6.24
C VAL A 383 -11.52 -20.07 -4.91
N GLN A 384 -12.77 -19.58 -4.95
CA GLN A 384 -13.50 -19.34 -3.71
C GLN A 384 -13.67 -20.63 -2.88
N ALA A 385 -13.59 -21.83 -3.46
CA ALA A 385 -13.83 -23.09 -2.75
C ALA A 385 -12.64 -23.66 -1.93
N LEU A 386 -11.50 -22.95 -1.77
CA LEU A 386 -10.32 -23.43 -1.03
C LEU A 386 -10.00 -22.53 0.18
N ASP A 387 -9.48 -23.14 1.25
CA ASP A 387 -8.88 -22.40 2.37
C ASP A 387 -7.58 -21.74 1.90
N ARG A 388 -7.27 -20.55 2.42
CA ARG A 388 -6.11 -19.74 2.03
C ARG A 388 -4.98 -19.89 3.04
N LEU A 389 -3.76 -20.08 2.53
CA LEU A 389 -2.52 -20.13 3.31
C LEU A 389 -1.48 -19.17 2.73
N ASP A 390 -1.27 -18.04 3.38
CA ASP A 390 -0.32 -17.02 2.95
C ASP A 390 1.07 -17.31 3.49
N ILE A 391 2.10 -17.27 2.65
CA ILE A 391 3.50 -17.25 3.09
C ILE A 391 3.84 -15.83 3.54
N GLU A 392 4.08 -15.68 4.82
CA GLU A 392 4.51 -14.41 5.41
C GLU A 392 6.00 -14.13 5.09
N PRO A 393 6.40 -12.85 4.93
CA PRO A 393 7.80 -12.46 4.88
C PRO A 393 8.61 -13.00 6.07
N LEU A 394 9.92 -13.24 5.89
CA LEU A 394 10.75 -13.68 7.00
C LEU A 394 10.82 -12.58 8.07
N SER A 395 10.49 -12.90 9.31
CA SER A 395 10.70 -11.98 10.43
C SER A 395 12.21 -11.81 10.70
N PRO A 396 12.66 -10.68 11.27
CA PRO A 396 14.08 -10.49 11.63
C PRO A 396 14.67 -11.64 12.48
N PRO A 397 13.96 -12.20 13.50
CA PRO A 397 14.43 -13.41 14.19
C PRO A 397 14.69 -14.60 13.25
N ARG A 398 13.85 -14.82 12.24
CA ARG A 398 14.02 -15.93 11.29
C ARG A 398 15.16 -15.68 10.31
N VAL A 399 15.42 -14.42 9.96
CA VAL A 399 16.62 -14.03 9.21
C VAL A 399 17.86 -14.34 10.05
N HIS A 400 17.88 -13.97 11.33
CA HIS A 400 18.97 -14.30 12.26
C HIS A 400 19.22 -15.82 12.36
N ASP A 401 18.16 -16.60 12.58
CA ASP A 401 18.25 -18.06 12.68
C ASP A 401 18.85 -18.67 11.40
N PHE A 402 18.40 -18.20 10.23
CA PHE A 402 18.95 -18.60 8.94
C PHE A 402 20.45 -18.29 8.85
N LEU A 403 20.88 -17.08 9.21
CA LEU A 403 22.29 -16.67 9.16
C LEU A 403 23.16 -17.53 10.08
N CYS A 404 22.74 -17.75 11.33
CA CYS A 404 23.46 -18.59 12.29
C CYS A 404 23.63 -20.02 11.77
N GLN A 405 22.59 -20.58 11.16
CA GLN A 405 22.62 -21.94 10.62
C GLN A 405 23.50 -22.02 9.36
N TYR A 406 23.35 -21.07 8.44
CA TYR A 406 24.11 -20.99 7.20
C TYR A 406 25.62 -20.91 7.47
N PHE A 407 26.06 -19.91 8.25
CA PHE A 407 27.47 -19.74 8.57
C PHE A 407 27.98 -20.81 9.54
N GLY A 408 27.12 -21.33 10.42
CA GLY A 408 27.45 -22.47 11.28
C GLY A 408 27.91 -23.68 10.47
N ILE A 409 27.26 -24.00 9.36
CA ILE A 409 27.70 -25.12 8.50
C ILE A 409 28.93 -24.77 7.69
N LEU A 410 28.91 -23.61 7.04
CA LEU A 410 29.99 -23.16 6.18
C LEU A 410 31.33 -23.17 6.92
N PHE A 411 31.32 -22.77 8.19
CA PHE A 411 32.46 -22.75 9.08
C PHE A 411 32.55 -23.97 10.02
N GLN A 412 31.85 -25.07 9.72
CA GLN A 412 31.91 -26.36 10.43
C GLN A 412 31.72 -26.26 11.96
N GLY A 413 30.84 -25.37 12.40
CA GLY A 413 30.50 -25.13 13.80
C GLY A 413 31.54 -24.32 14.57
N SER A 414 32.50 -23.68 13.89
CA SER A 414 33.49 -22.83 14.55
C SER A 414 32.88 -21.52 15.07
N PRO A 415 33.47 -20.90 16.13
CA PRO A 415 33.01 -19.61 16.64
C PRO A 415 32.98 -18.49 15.59
N GLN A 416 33.84 -18.59 14.57
CA GLN A 416 33.89 -17.65 13.46
C GLN A 416 32.54 -17.58 12.72
N GLY A 417 31.89 -18.73 12.47
CA GLY A 417 30.60 -18.73 11.76
C GLY A 417 29.50 -18.02 12.53
N GLN A 418 29.46 -18.19 13.85
CA GLN A 418 28.49 -17.50 14.69
C GLN A 418 28.77 -15.99 14.74
N GLN A 419 30.04 -15.59 14.80
CA GLN A 419 30.44 -14.19 14.78
C GLN A 419 30.07 -13.50 13.45
N THR A 420 30.32 -14.18 12.31
CA THR A 420 29.93 -13.68 10.98
C THR A 420 28.41 -13.54 10.84
N ALA A 421 27.65 -14.50 11.35
CA ALA A 421 26.18 -14.45 11.34
C ALA A 421 25.64 -13.26 12.15
N GLU A 422 26.17 -13.06 13.36
CA GLU A 422 25.80 -11.94 14.23
C GLU A 422 26.14 -10.60 13.59
N GLN A 423 27.36 -10.48 13.04
CA GLN A 423 27.79 -9.25 12.37
C GLN A 423 26.88 -8.90 11.20
N LEU A 424 26.62 -9.85 10.28
CA LEU A 424 25.73 -9.60 9.15
C LEU A 424 24.31 -9.28 9.61
N PHE A 425 23.78 -9.99 10.61
CA PHE A 425 22.42 -9.73 11.10
C PHE A 425 22.25 -8.27 11.56
N TRP A 426 23.19 -7.76 12.37
CA TRP A 426 23.13 -6.39 12.85
C TRP A 426 23.34 -5.39 11.72
N GLU A 427 24.27 -5.63 10.80
CA GLU A 427 24.43 -4.80 9.59
C GLU A 427 23.12 -4.71 8.78
N LEU A 428 22.32 -5.79 8.70
CA LEU A 428 21.01 -5.77 8.04
C LEU A 428 19.95 -5.03 8.87
N ALA A 429 19.99 -5.14 10.20
CA ALA A 429 18.94 -4.65 11.11
C ALA A 429 19.03 -3.16 11.48
N GLY A 430 20.04 -2.42 11.01
CA GLY A 430 20.26 -1.00 11.37
C GLY A 430 21.59 -0.74 12.08
N GLY A 431 22.47 -1.73 12.16
CA GLY A 431 23.83 -1.62 12.69
C GLY A 431 23.88 -1.47 14.21
N GLU A 432 24.87 -0.72 14.68
CA GLU A 432 25.17 -0.55 16.10
C GLU A 432 24.03 0.11 16.87
N SER A 433 23.33 1.09 16.27
CA SER A 433 22.18 1.76 16.90
C SER A 433 21.06 0.78 17.24
N MET A 434 20.74 -0.15 16.32
CA MET A 434 19.74 -1.19 16.57
C MET A 434 20.20 -2.20 17.62
N GLN A 435 21.49 -2.54 17.60
CA GLN A 435 22.08 -3.41 18.60
C GLN A 435 21.99 -2.78 20.00
N GLN A 436 22.34 -1.50 20.13
CA GLN A 436 22.23 -0.75 21.38
C GLN A 436 20.78 -0.64 21.85
N ALA A 437 19.83 -0.40 20.94
CA ALA A 437 18.41 -0.37 21.26
C ALA A 437 17.91 -1.73 21.80
N TRP A 438 18.38 -2.83 21.21
CA TRP A 438 18.09 -4.18 21.68
C TRP A 438 18.73 -4.48 23.05
N GLU A 439 20.00 -4.10 23.25
CA GLU A 439 20.69 -4.24 24.54
C GLU A 439 20.02 -3.41 25.63
N HIS A 440 19.68 -2.16 25.32
CA HIS A 440 18.94 -1.28 26.22
C HIS A 440 17.55 -1.86 26.54
N TRP A 441 16.80 -2.35 25.55
CA TRP A 441 15.51 -3.02 25.77
C TRP A 441 15.61 -4.24 26.69
N GLN A 442 16.73 -4.97 26.66
CA GLN A 442 16.99 -6.06 27.60
C GLN A 442 17.24 -5.55 29.03
N ASP A 443 17.93 -4.42 29.17
CA ASP A 443 18.33 -3.83 30.44
C ASP A 443 17.19 -3.02 31.12
N ASP A 444 16.35 -2.33 30.34
CA ASP A 444 15.32 -1.37 30.80
C ASP A 444 14.06 -2.01 31.40
N ARG A 445 14.04 -3.34 31.55
CA ARG A 445 12.93 -4.08 32.17
C ARG A 445 13.36 -4.89 33.41
N PRO A 446 13.80 -4.24 34.51
CA PRO A 446 14.08 -4.92 35.77
C PRO A 446 12.81 -5.49 36.45
N GLU A 447 11.61 -5.08 36.03
CA GLU A 447 10.32 -5.47 36.63
C GLU A 447 9.92 -6.94 36.44
N TRP A 448 10.60 -7.67 35.54
CA TRP A 448 10.37 -9.11 35.32
C TRP A 448 11.17 -9.98 36.29
N LYS A 449 12.02 -9.37 37.14
CA LYS A 449 12.73 -10.04 38.24
C LYS A 449 12.07 -9.88 39.61
N VAL A 450 11.17 -8.92 39.85
CA VAL A 450 10.45 -8.77 41.15
C VAL A 450 9.11 -8.03 40.99
N ARG A 451 7.98 -8.75 40.98
CA ARG A 451 6.69 -8.25 41.53
C ARG A 451 6.04 -9.30 42.43
N LEU A 452 6.71 -9.53 43.56
CA LEU A 452 6.10 -10.08 44.76
C LEU A 452 6.43 -9.18 45.95
N HIS A 453 6.18 -7.87 45.86
CA HIS A 453 6.01 -7.01 47.03
C HIS A 453 5.21 -5.77 46.65
N SER A 454 4.35 -5.34 47.58
CA SER A 454 3.50 -4.13 47.57
C SER A 454 2.36 -4.03 46.55
N THR A 455 1.25 -4.75 46.79
CA THR A 455 -0.13 -4.24 46.56
C THR A 455 -1.22 -5.16 47.14
N LEU A 456 -0.92 -5.85 48.24
CA LEU A 456 -1.95 -6.36 49.18
C LEU A 456 -1.91 -5.51 50.45
N GLY A 457 -2.17 -4.22 50.26
CA GLY A 457 -2.16 -3.20 51.30
C GLY A 457 -3.35 -2.25 51.16
N ASN A 458 -4.50 -2.71 51.63
CA ASN A 458 -5.64 -1.91 52.13
C ASN A 458 -6.58 -1.17 51.16
N ARG A 459 -7.78 -1.76 51.07
CA ARG A 459 -9.12 -1.15 51.29
C ARG A 459 -9.52 0.06 50.43
N TRP A 460 -10.31 -0.20 49.39
CA TRP A 460 -11.68 0.36 49.23
C TRP A 460 -12.37 -0.30 48.03
N LEU A 461 -13.11 -1.39 48.24
CA LEU A 461 -14.03 -1.97 47.24
C LEU A 461 -15.10 -2.80 47.96
N TYR A 462 -16.06 -2.11 48.57
CA TYR A 462 -17.36 -2.68 48.94
C TYR A 462 -18.46 -1.79 48.32
N SER A 463 -18.95 -2.17 47.15
CA SER A 463 -20.33 -1.88 46.74
C SER A 463 -20.76 -2.80 45.59
N ASN A 464 -21.95 -3.37 45.74
CA ASN A 464 -22.57 -4.44 44.96
C ASN A 464 -22.85 -4.10 43.49
N THR A 465 -22.32 -4.89 42.55
CA THR A 465 -23.08 -5.39 41.39
C THR A 465 -22.35 -6.58 40.75
N LYS A 466 -23.09 -7.68 40.49
CA LYS A 466 -22.59 -8.93 39.89
C LYS A 466 -22.15 -8.79 38.42
N GLU A 467 -22.29 -7.62 37.81
CA GLU A 467 -21.98 -7.38 36.40
C GLU A 467 -20.52 -6.96 36.12
N ARG A 468 -19.71 -6.67 37.16
CA ARG A 468 -18.29 -6.33 36.97
C ARG A 468 -17.34 -7.53 36.88
N VAL A 469 -17.77 -8.75 37.19
CA VAL A 469 -16.88 -9.92 37.25
C VAL A 469 -16.41 -10.40 35.86
N ILE A 470 -17.20 -10.17 34.80
CA ILE A 470 -16.83 -10.61 33.43
C ILE A 470 -15.88 -9.58 32.76
N GLY A 471 -16.04 -8.28 33.05
CA GLY A 471 -15.15 -7.23 32.56
C GLY A 471 -13.78 -7.20 33.26
N THR A 472 -13.73 -7.55 34.55
CA THR A 472 -12.47 -7.61 35.31
C THR A 472 -11.61 -8.82 34.92
N CYS A 473 -12.19 -9.95 34.51
CA CYS A 473 -11.42 -11.10 34.00
C CYS A 473 -10.70 -10.82 32.68
N LYS A 474 -11.26 -9.99 31.78
CA LYS A 474 -10.54 -9.54 30.57
C LYS A 474 -9.38 -8.62 30.92
N ARG A 475 -9.57 -7.66 31.84
CA ARG A 475 -8.48 -6.77 32.30
C ARG A 475 -7.37 -7.49 33.11
N LEU A 476 -7.71 -8.57 33.83
CA LEU A 476 -6.74 -9.36 34.57
C LEU A 476 -5.93 -10.33 33.70
N ASN A 477 -6.43 -10.75 32.54
CA ASN A 477 -5.66 -11.58 31.59
C ASN A 477 -4.48 -10.84 30.96
N HIS A 478 -4.54 -9.51 30.83
CA HIS A 478 -3.39 -8.70 30.38
C HIS A 478 -2.29 -8.60 31.46
N LEU A 479 -2.62 -8.86 32.73
CA LEU A 479 -1.70 -8.83 33.87
C LEU A 479 -1.05 -10.20 34.14
N TRP A 480 -1.41 -11.25 33.40
CA TRP A 480 -0.98 -12.64 33.61
C TRP A 480 -0.45 -13.28 32.32
N LYS A 481 0.43 -12.58 31.58
CA LYS A 481 1.30 -13.28 30.63
C LYS A 481 2.31 -14.13 31.43
N PRO A 482 2.45 -15.44 31.17
CA PRO A 482 3.53 -16.23 31.74
C PRO A 482 4.88 -15.57 31.41
N TYR A 483 5.84 -15.62 32.33
CA TYR A 483 7.19 -15.12 32.09
C TYR A 483 7.81 -15.79 30.86
N THR A 484 8.08 -15.01 29.82
CA THR A 484 8.94 -15.40 28.70
C THR A 484 10.26 -14.65 28.85
N PRO A 485 11.43 -15.30 28.89
CA PRO A 485 12.70 -14.58 28.91
C PRO A 485 12.80 -13.58 27.73
N PRO A 486 13.46 -12.43 27.91
CA PRO A 486 13.77 -11.54 26.79
C PRO A 486 14.52 -12.33 25.73
N ASP A 487 13.97 -12.38 24.52
CA ASP A 487 14.59 -13.02 23.37
C ASP A 487 14.33 -12.17 22.12
N ARG A 488 15.00 -12.52 21.01
CA ARG A 488 14.84 -11.80 19.75
C ARG A 488 13.38 -11.84 19.27
N HIS A 489 12.68 -12.95 19.43
CA HIS A 489 11.29 -13.07 18.99
C HIS A 489 10.41 -12.05 19.70
N ASN A 490 10.51 -11.93 21.03
CA ASN A 490 9.73 -10.98 21.81
C ASN A 490 10.10 -9.52 21.52
N PHE A 491 11.38 -9.20 21.30
CA PHE A 491 11.81 -7.84 20.91
C PHE A 491 11.15 -7.39 19.59
N TRP A 492 11.08 -8.31 18.61
CA TRP A 492 10.55 -8.05 17.28
C TRP A 492 9.02 -8.26 17.16
N GLU A 493 8.39 -9.04 18.05
CA GLU A 493 6.93 -9.29 18.10
C GLU A 493 6.17 -8.32 19.01
N GLU A 494 6.80 -7.74 20.03
CA GLU A 494 6.15 -6.75 20.91
C GLU A 494 5.87 -5.40 20.23
N LYS A 495 6.43 -5.17 19.04
CA LYS A 495 5.96 -4.11 18.13
C LYS A 495 5.44 -4.78 16.87
N LEU A 496 4.28 -4.38 16.36
CA LEU A 496 3.59 -5.14 15.30
C LEU A 496 4.46 -5.15 14.02
N PRO A 497 4.47 -6.23 13.22
CA PRO A 497 5.10 -6.24 11.88
C PRO A 497 4.70 -5.06 10.99
N ASP A 498 3.48 -4.53 11.18
CA ASP A 498 2.98 -3.33 10.51
C ASP A 498 3.57 -2.02 11.07
N ASP A 499 3.99 -2.00 12.34
CA ASP A 499 4.61 -0.84 13.02
C ASP A 499 6.07 -0.60 12.58
N TRP A 500 6.77 -1.64 12.09
CA TRP A 500 8.20 -1.53 11.76
C TRP A 500 8.48 -1.08 10.32
N TYR A 501 7.61 -1.44 9.36
CA TYR A 501 7.93 -1.32 7.92
C TYR A 501 6.80 -0.74 7.04
N TRP A 502 5.57 -0.66 7.56
CA TRP A 502 4.40 -0.11 6.86
C TRP A 502 3.80 1.14 7.53
N ALA A 503 4.23 1.48 8.74
CA ALA A 503 3.99 2.80 9.29
C ALA A 503 4.61 3.85 8.36
N GLY A 504 3.84 4.90 8.07
CA GLY A 504 4.38 6.17 7.60
C GLY A 504 5.42 6.71 8.60
N LYS A 505 5.90 7.91 8.35
CA LYS A 505 6.95 8.59 9.15
C LYS A 505 6.65 8.79 10.66
N ASP A 506 5.59 8.19 11.19
CA ASP A 506 4.95 8.56 12.46
C ASP A 506 5.14 7.50 13.57
N HIS A 507 6.06 6.54 13.44
CA HIS A 507 6.35 5.56 14.50
C HIS A 507 7.79 5.72 15.04
N PRO A 508 8.01 5.90 16.36
CA PRO A 508 9.33 6.19 16.96
C PRO A 508 10.40 5.09 16.76
N ALA A 509 10.03 3.94 16.18
CA ALA A 509 11.01 2.96 15.72
C ALA A 509 11.69 3.35 14.40
N SER A 510 11.13 4.25 13.59
CA SER A 510 11.68 4.74 12.30
C SER A 510 13.11 5.25 12.45
N ASP A 511 13.42 5.92 13.56
CA ASP A 511 14.74 6.46 13.88
C ASP A 511 15.82 5.38 14.03
N TYR A 512 15.45 4.18 14.50
CA TYR A 512 16.38 3.07 14.64
C TYR A 512 16.57 2.27 13.34
N PHE A 513 15.61 2.34 12.39
CA PHE A 513 15.67 1.70 11.06
C PHE A 513 16.10 2.66 9.95
N SER A 514 16.92 3.66 10.26
CA SER A 514 17.47 4.60 9.30
C SER A 514 18.56 3.99 8.39
N ASP A 515 18.44 2.72 7.99
CA ASP A 515 19.25 2.16 6.91
C ASP A 515 18.66 2.63 5.58
N SER A 516 19.30 3.60 4.94
CA SER A 516 18.93 4.12 3.61
C SER A 516 18.84 3.01 2.55
N ARG A 517 19.53 1.88 2.77
CA ARG A 517 19.51 0.70 1.89
C ARG A 517 18.33 -0.25 2.15
N ARG A 518 17.61 -0.09 3.28
CA ARG A 518 16.50 -0.95 3.73
C ARG A 518 16.84 -2.44 3.63
N LEU A 519 18.05 -2.84 4.03
CA LEU A 519 18.59 -4.17 3.78
C LEU A 519 17.79 -5.28 4.47
N MET A 520 17.31 -5.05 5.70
CA MET A 520 16.42 -6.03 6.35
C MET A 520 15.16 -6.28 5.51
N LYS A 521 14.53 -5.24 4.95
CA LYS A 521 13.34 -5.40 4.09
C LYS A 521 13.62 -6.26 2.86
N LEU A 522 14.80 -6.13 2.27
CA LEU A 522 15.24 -7.03 1.20
C LEU A 522 15.45 -8.45 1.74
N ALA A 523 16.11 -8.60 2.88
CA ALA A 523 16.37 -9.87 3.56
C ALA A 523 15.11 -10.61 4.02
N GLN A 524 13.96 -9.94 4.18
CA GLN A 524 12.68 -10.59 4.46
C GLN A 524 12.21 -11.47 3.28
N ASN A 525 12.70 -11.20 2.06
CA ASN A 525 12.52 -12.08 0.92
C ASN A 525 13.66 -13.14 0.90
N PRO A 526 13.33 -14.44 1.04
CA PRO A 526 14.32 -15.53 1.04
C PRO A 526 15.33 -15.51 -0.12
N TYR A 527 14.87 -15.10 -1.31
CA TYR A 527 15.72 -15.03 -2.50
C TYR A 527 16.77 -13.94 -2.38
N LEU A 528 16.35 -12.73 -1.98
CA LEU A 528 17.26 -11.60 -1.82
C LEU A 528 18.21 -11.82 -0.64
N LEU A 529 17.74 -12.40 0.46
CA LEU A 529 18.60 -12.80 1.58
C LEU A 529 19.73 -13.73 1.13
N ASN A 530 19.43 -14.75 0.33
CA ASN A 530 20.45 -15.67 -0.17
C ASN A 530 21.51 -14.95 -1.03
N LEU A 531 21.08 -14.01 -1.88
CA LEU A 531 22.01 -13.21 -2.66
C LEU A 531 22.88 -12.30 -1.78
N ILE A 532 22.29 -11.65 -0.76
CA ILE A 532 23.01 -10.83 0.22
C ILE A 532 24.09 -11.67 0.91
N VAL A 533 23.72 -12.86 1.41
CA VAL A 533 24.66 -13.78 2.08
C VAL A 533 25.77 -14.22 1.14
N SER A 534 25.44 -14.49 -0.12
CA SER A 534 26.42 -14.92 -1.13
C SER A 534 27.46 -13.82 -1.41
N ILE A 535 27.02 -12.57 -1.55
CA ILE A 535 27.91 -11.40 -1.67
C ILE A 535 28.75 -11.25 -0.40
N TYR A 536 28.11 -11.24 0.77
CA TYR A 536 28.80 -11.03 2.04
C TYR A 536 29.85 -12.11 2.31
N HIS A 537 29.55 -13.37 1.99
CA HIS A 537 30.51 -14.45 2.10
C HIS A 537 31.74 -14.23 1.20
N ARG A 538 31.54 -13.77 -0.04
CA ARG A 538 32.64 -13.52 -0.97
C ARG A 538 33.48 -12.33 -0.55
N ASP A 539 32.82 -11.22 -0.23
CA ASP A 539 33.46 -9.91 -0.09
C ASP A 539 33.77 -9.56 1.38
N GLN A 540 33.25 -10.34 2.34
CA GLN A 540 33.37 -10.16 3.80
C GLN A 540 32.84 -8.81 4.31
N GLN A 541 32.11 -8.09 3.47
CA GLN A 541 31.46 -6.82 3.76
C GLN A 541 30.25 -6.65 2.83
N LEU A 542 29.23 -5.93 3.29
CA LEU A 542 28.14 -5.53 2.42
C LEU A 542 28.56 -4.34 1.54
N PRO A 543 28.06 -4.26 0.30
CA PRO A 543 28.26 -3.09 -0.56
C PRO A 543 27.81 -1.79 0.12
N SER A 544 28.52 -0.69 -0.15
CA SER A 544 28.31 0.58 0.54
C SER A 544 27.04 1.31 0.12
N SER A 545 26.49 0.99 -1.06
CA SER A 545 25.24 1.55 -1.56
C SER A 545 24.28 0.46 -2.06
N ARG A 546 23.00 0.82 -2.17
CA ARG A 546 21.98 -0.08 -2.70
C ARG A 546 22.24 -0.38 -4.17
N TYR A 547 22.75 0.59 -4.93
CA TYR A 547 23.19 0.40 -6.30
C TYR A 547 24.26 -0.70 -6.42
N GLN A 548 25.34 -0.63 -5.64
CA GLN A 548 26.43 -1.62 -5.68
C GLN A 548 25.98 -3.03 -5.28
N LEU A 549 24.99 -3.13 -4.40
CA LEU A 549 24.36 -4.40 -4.05
C LEU A 549 23.69 -5.05 -5.27
N PHE A 550 22.90 -4.28 -6.02
CA PHE A 550 22.26 -4.79 -7.24
C PHE A 550 23.26 -5.06 -8.36
N ASP A 551 24.31 -4.25 -8.50
CA ASP A 551 25.38 -4.49 -9.47
C ASP A 551 26.08 -5.84 -9.19
N SER A 552 26.34 -6.11 -7.91
CA SER A 552 26.89 -7.39 -7.47
C SER A 552 25.92 -8.57 -7.72
N PHE A 553 24.61 -8.39 -7.47
CA PHE A 553 23.60 -9.41 -7.79
C PHE A 553 23.55 -9.74 -9.29
N VAL A 554 23.48 -8.72 -10.14
CA VAL A 554 23.43 -8.90 -11.60
C VAL A 554 24.71 -9.58 -12.10
N SER A 555 25.86 -9.16 -11.60
CA SER A 555 27.15 -9.77 -11.91
C SER A 555 27.21 -11.25 -11.53
N ASP A 556 26.67 -11.63 -10.38
CA ASP A 556 26.62 -13.03 -9.94
C ASP A 556 25.64 -13.88 -10.75
N LEU A 557 24.47 -13.34 -11.09
CA LEU A 557 23.49 -14.02 -11.95
C LEU A 557 24.08 -14.32 -13.34
N LEU A 558 24.75 -13.34 -13.95
CA LEU A 558 25.40 -13.50 -15.25
C LEU A 558 26.56 -14.50 -15.17
N ARG A 559 27.43 -14.38 -14.15
CA ARG A 559 28.56 -15.30 -13.95
C ARG A 559 28.10 -16.75 -13.77
N ARG A 560 27.00 -16.97 -13.05
CA ARG A 560 26.40 -18.30 -12.87
C ARG A 560 25.92 -18.86 -14.21
N GLU A 561 25.15 -18.09 -14.96
CA GLU A 561 24.59 -18.56 -16.24
C GLU A 561 25.71 -18.91 -17.23
N VAL A 562 26.78 -18.12 -17.30
CA VAL A 562 27.96 -18.43 -18.12
C VAL A 562 28.58 -19.77 -17.74
N LYS A 563 28.82 -20.02 -16.44
CA LYS A 563 29.38 -21.29 -15.96
C LYS A 563 28.48 -22.49 -16.26
N ASP A 564 27.16 -22.31 -16.20
CA ASP A 564 26.21 -23.39 -16.48
C ASP A 564 26.08 -23.65 -17.99
N HIS A 565 26.22 -22.62 -18.82
CA HIS A 565 26.34 -22.76 -20.28
C HIS A 565 27.59 -23.56 -20.68
N GLU A 566 28.75 -23.33 -20.04
CA GLU A 566 30.00 -24.04 -20.35
C GLU A 566 29.93 -25.55 -20.06
N LYS A 567 29.02 -26.00 -19.17
CA LYS A 567 28.83 -27.42 -18.81
C LYS A 567 27.93 -28.18 -19.79
N VAL A 568 27.10 -27.48 -20.58
CA VAL A 568 26.06 -28.09 -21.43
C VAL A 568 26.34 -27.79 -22.90
N GLN A 569 26.67 -28.82 -23.68
CA GLN A 569 27.11 -28.69 -25.09
C GLN A 569 26.05 -28.12 -26.08
N ALA A 570 24.82 -27.83 -25.64
CA ALA A 570 23.68 -27.53 -26.52
C ALA A 570 22.84 -26.32 -26.09
N LYS A 571 23.46 -25.21 -25.67
CA LYS A 571 22.77 -23.93 -25.42
C LYS A 571 23.15 -22.86 -26.48
N PRO A 572 22.31 -21.81 -26.68
CA PRO A 572 22.64 -20.67 -27.55
C PRO A 572 23.95 -19.98 -27.15
N ALA A 573 24.56 -19.26 -28.10
CA ALA A 573 25.83 -18.56 -27.91
C ALA A 573 25.73 -17.54 -26.76
N ILE A 574 26.76 -17.50 -25.90
CA ILE A 574 26.87 -16.51 -24.83
C ILE A 574 26.96 -15.12 -25.50
N PRO A 575 26.01 -14.20 -25.23
CA PRO A 575 26.04 -12.88 -25.82
C PRO A 575 27.22 -12.07 -25.26
N ASP A 576 27.66 -11.08 -26.03
CA ASP A 576 28.57 -10.06 -25.50
C ASP A 576 27.92 -9.36 -24.29
N GLN A 577 28.64 -9.33 -23.17
CA GLN A 577 28.09 -8.90 -21.89
C GLN A 577 27.76 -7.41 -21.90
N GLU A 578 28.62 -6.57 -22.49
CA GLU A 578 28.41 -5.13 -22.57
C GLU A 578 27.17 -4.82 -23.43
N ALA A 579 27.08 -5.45 -24.61
CA ALA A 579 25.92 -5.33 -25.47
C ALA A 579 24.62 -5.84 -24.83
N LEU A 580 24.68 -6.89 -24.00
CA LEU A 580 23.53 -7.40 -23.25
C LEU A 580 23.05 -6.39 -22.21
N LEU A 581 23.98 -5.86 -21.40
CA LEU A 581 23.65 -4.88 -20.36
C LEU A 581 23.02 -3.62 -20.99
N ASP A 582 23.54 -3.15 -22.11
CA ASP A 582 22.95 -2.00 -22.82
C ASP A 582 21.55 -2.29 -23.37
N SER A 583 21.28 -3.50 -23.85
CA SER A 583 19.92 -3.91 -24.23
C SER A 583 18.98 -3.97 -23.03
N LEU A 584 19.45 -4.46 -21.87
CA LEU A 584 18.66 -4.49 -20.64
C LEU A 584 18.33 -3.08 -20.12
N LYS A 585 19.28 -2.13 -20.19
CA LYS A 585 19.05 -0.71 -19.87
C LYS A 585 17.96 -0.10 -20.77
N ARG A 586 18.03 -0.33 -22.08
CA ARG A 586 17.01 0.14 -23.04
C ARG A 586 15.63 -0.44 -22.74
N LEU A 587 15.57 -1.75 -22.46
CA LEU A 587 14.33 -2.44 -22.11
C LEU A 587 13.74 -1.92 -20.80
N ALA A 588 14.56 -1.76 -19.76
CA ALA A 588 14.15 -1.25 -18.46
C ALA A 588 13.56 0.16 -18.55
N TRP A 589 14.22 1.07 -19.28
CA TRP A 589 13.71 2.41 -19.48
C TRP A 589 12.34 2.43 -20.17
N GLN A 590 12.16 1.61 -21.21
CA GLN A 590 10.87 1.51 -21.91
C GLN A 590 9.79 0.94 -21.00
N LEU A 591 10.08 -0.12 -20.25
CA LEU A 591 9.17 -0.70 -19.26
C LEU A 591 8.80 0.32 -18.17
N GLN A 592 9.72 1.17 -17.75
CA GLN A 592 9.45 2.20 -16.75
C GLN A 592 8.47 3.26 -17.25
N GLY A 593 8.60 3.68 -18.52
CA GLY A 593 7.69 4.64 -19.15
C GLY A 593 6.30 4.11 -19.47
N HIS A 594 6.07 2.79 -19.39
CA HIS A 594 4.78 2.12 -19.62
C HIS A 594 4.02 1.82 -18.30
N ALA A 595 4.49 2.35 -17.16
CA ALA A 595 3.80 2.21 -15.88
C ALA A 595 2.44 2.93 -15.89
N GLY A 596 1.39 2.21 -16.32
CA GLY A 596 0.01 2.57 -16.01
C GLY A 596 -0.23 2.43 -14.51
N ALA A 597 -1.08 3.29 -13.94
CA ALA A 597 -1.28 3.49 -12.51
C ALA A 597 -1.75 2.27 -11.68
N ASP A 598 -1.90 1.08 -12.27
CA ASP A 598 -2.44 -0.11 -11.59
C ASP A 598 -1.76 -1.46 -11.94
N GLU A 599 -0.65 -1.48 -12.70
CA GLU A 599 0.12 -2.72 -12.86
C GLU A 599 1.26 -2.79 -11.84
N ALA A 600 1.15 -3.71 -10.87
CA ALA A 600 2.18 -3.95 -9.87
C ALA A 600 3.55 -4.40 -10.43
N ARG A 601 3.68 -4.66 -11.74
CA ARG A 601 4.95 -4.71 -12.52
C ARG A 601 4.66 -4.47 -13.99
N THR A 602 5.44 -3.61 -14.65
CA THR A 602 5.25 -3.29 -16.07
C THR A 602 5.65 -4.43 -16.99
N THR A 603 4.92 -4.57 -18.10
CA THR A 603 5.19 -5.55 -19.15
C THR A 603 5.20 -4.90 -20.52
N LEU A 604 5.94 -5.48 -21.46
CA LEU A 604 5.90 -5.11 -22.88
C LEU A 604 5.59 -6.34 -23.71
N SER A 605 4.87 -6.16 -24.82
CA SER A 605 4.69 -7.25 -25.76
C SER A 605 6.00 -7.58 -26.48
N ARG A 606 6.20 -8.85 -26.85
CA ARG A 606 7.37 -9.28 -27.63
C ARG A 606 7.42 -8.61 -29.00
N ASP A 607 6.26 -8.28 -29.56
CA ASP A 607 6.14 -7.54 -30.81
C ASP A 607 6.64 -6.11 -30.67
N GLU A 608 6.32 -5.41 -29.57
CA GLU A 608 6.87 -4.08 -29.27
C GLU A 608 8.38 -4.15 -29.03
N VAL A 609 8.85 -5.13 -28.27
CA VAL A 609 10.28 -5.36 -28.01
C VAL A 609 11.05 -5.56 -29.32
N ALA A 610 10.51 -6.36 -30.25
CA ALA A 610 11.09 -6.59 -31.57
C ALA A 610 11.01 -5.35 -32.46
N LYS A 611 9.86 -4.68 -32.50
CA LYS A 611 9.61 -3.46 -33.30
C LYS A 611 10.57 -2.34 -32.94
N HIS A 612 10.80 -2.13 -31.64
CA HIS A 612 11.71 -1.11 -31.12
C HIS A 612 13.16 -1.58 -31.00
N GLN A 613 13.46 -2.84 -31.38
CA GLN A 613 14.80 -3.44 -31.34
C GLN A 613 15.46 -3.28 -29.96
N LEU A 614 14.70 -3.44 -28.88
CA LEU A 614 15.17 -3.15 -27.52
C LEU A 614 16.25 -4.14 -27.07
N ILE A 615 16.03 -5.42 -27.38
CA ILE A 615 16.90 -6.55 -27.04
C ILE A 615 16.77 -7.64 -28.12
N SER A 616 17.86 -8.31 -28.47
CA SER A 616 17.81 -9.39 -29.48
C SER A 616 17.17 -10.67 -28.92
N PRO A 617 16.60 -11.56 -29.76
CA PRO A 617 16.01 -12.82 -29.28
C PRO A 617 16.98 -13.69 -28.47
N ASP A 618 18.24 -13.76 -28.88
CA ASP A 618 19.28 -14.55 -28.19
C ASP A 618 19.62 -13.94 -26.82
N GLN A 619 19.77 -12.62 -26.76
CA GLN A 619 20.00 -11.89 -25.51
C GLN A 619 18.82 -12.04 -24.54
N LEU A 620 17.60 -11.99 -25.06
CA LEU A 620 16.37 -12.13 -24.30
C LEU A 620 16.25 -13.54 -23.69
N GLN A 621 16.55 -14.58 -24.46
CA GLN A 621 16.58 -15.96 -23.96
C GLN A 621 17.68 -16.18 -22.91
N PHE A 622 18.86 -15.60 -23.12
CA PHE A 622 19.96 -15.68 -22.16
C PHE A 622 19.62 -14.96 -20.85
N ALA A 623 19.11 -13.73 -20.91
CA ALA A 623 18.70 -12.96 -19.74
C ALA A 623 17.59 -13.64 -18.93
N ALA A 624 16.66 -14.32 -19.60
CA ALA A 624 15.64 -15.12 -18.92
C ALA A 624 16.22 -16.36 -18.22
N SER A 625 17.18 -17.03 -18.86
CA SER A 625 17.88 -18.18 -18.27
C SER A 625 18.70 -17.74 -17.05
N ALA A 626 19.35 -16.58 -17.11
CA ALA A 626 20.03 -15.93 -16.00
C ALA A 626 19.08 -15.38 -14.90
N SER A 627 17.77 -15.57 -15.03
CA SER A 627 16.75 -15.08 -14.09
C SER A 627 16.69 -13.55 -13.95
N LEU A 628 17.16 -12.80 -14.95
CA LEU A 628 17.02 -11.34 -15.02
C LEU A 628 15.65 -10.93 -15.60
N LEU A 629 15.14 -11.71 -16.56
CA LEU A 629 13.84 -11.49 -17.19
C LEU A 629 12.90 -12.66 -16.96
N GLU A 630 11.60 -12.38 -16.97
CA GLU A 630 10.55 -13.38 -17.10
C GLU A 630 9.92 -13.23 -18.49
N LEU A 631 9.81 -14.35 -19.21
CA LEU A 631 9.27 -14.39 -20.57
C LEU A 631 7.99 -15.21 -20.59
N THR A 632 7.00 -14.72 -21.31
CA THR A 632 5.86 -15.53 -21.78
C THR A 632 5.92 -15.64 -23.30
N ASN A 633 4.93 -16.31 -23.91
CA ASN A 633 4.83 -16.36 -25.37
C ASN A 633 4.64 -14.96 -25.97
N GLN A 634 3.97 -14.05 -25.26
CA GLN A 634 3.58 -12.74 -25.79
C GLN A 634 4.24 -11.55 -25.10
N THR A 635 4.78 -11.70 -23.89
CA THR A 635 5.25 -10.58 -23.08
C THR A 635 6.63 -10.79 -22.48
N VAL A 636 7.27 -9.66 -22.15
CA VAL A 636 8.59 -9.55 -21.53
C VAL A 636 8.47 -8.65 -20.30
N ARG A 637 9.11 -9.05 -19.20
CA ARG A 637 9.29 -8.20 -18.00
C ARG A 637 10.55 -8.57 -17.23
N PHE A 638 10.94 -7.73 -16.28
CA PHE A 638 11.97 -8.09 -15.29
C PHE A 638 11.43 -9.08 -14.25
N SER A 639 12.28 -10.02 -13.82
CA SER A 639 11.94 -11.00 -12.78
C SER A 639 11.67 -10.35 -11.41
N HIS A 640 12.22 -9.15 -11.20
CA HIS A 640 11.96 -8.33 -10.03
C HIS A 640 11.92 -6.84 -10.40
N GLN A 641 11.01 -6.07 -9.79
CA GLN A 641 10.90 -4.63 -10.05
C GLN A 641 12.19 -3.88 -9.71
N LEU A 642 12.85 -4.25 -8.61
CA LEU A 642 14.15 -3.67 -8.24
C LEU A 642 15.25 -3.86 -9.31
N LEU A 643 15.20 -4.94 -10.12
CA LEU A 643 16.14 -5.10 -11.24
C LEU A 643 15.82 -4.12 -12.38
N GLN A 644 14.54 -3.90 -12.65
CA GLN A 644 14.11 -2.88 -13.61
C GLN A 644 14.55 -1.48 -13.16
N GLU A 645 14.33 -1.13 -11.90
CA GLU A 645 14.76 0.16 -11.34
C GLU A 645 16.28 0.32 -11.40
N TYR A 646 17.04 -0.74 -11.10
CA TYR A 646 18.51 -0.78 -11.25
C TYR A 646 18.98 -0.48 -12.68
N PHE A 647 18.43 -1.15 -13.69
CA PHE A 647 18.82 -0.90 -15.09
C PHE A 647 18.31 0.46 -15.61
N THR A 648 17.17 0.93 -15.10
CA THR A 648 16.66 2.28 -15.38
C THR A 648 17.60 3.34 -14.80
N ALA A 649 18.11 3.15 -13.58
CA ALA A 649 19.04 4.06 -12.91
C ALA A 649 20.30 4.34 -13.77
N GLN A 650 20.87 3.28 -14.35
CA GLN A 650 22.05 3.38 -15.23
C GLN A 650 21.80 4.13 -16.55
N SER A 651 20.54 4.42 -16.89
CA SER A 651 20.17 5.11 -18.13
C SER A 651 20.05 6.62 -17.99
N PHE A 652 19.99 7.16 -16.76
CA PHE A 652 19.78 8.59 -16.52
C PHE A 652 20.91 9.44 -17.09
N GLU A 653 22.17 9.15 -16.75
CA GLU A 653 23.33 9.95 -17.15
C GLU A 653 23.36 10.20 -18.67
N ALA A 654 23.31 9.12 -19.46
CA ALA A 654 23.33 9.21 -20.92
C ALA A 654 22.11 9.96 -21.49
N ARG A 655 20.93 9.87 -20.85
CA ARG A 655 19.73 10.56 -21.31
C ARG A 655 19.72 12.03 -20.95
N ILE A 656 20.21 12.39 -19.77
CA ILE A 656 20.42 13.77 -19.33
C ILE A 656 21.42 14.45 -20.27
N ALA A 657 22.53 13.77 -20.61
CA ALA A 657 23.49 14.25 -21.60
C ALA A 657 22.88 14.46 -23.00
N ASN A 658 21.83 13.69 -23.34
CA ASN A 658 21.06 13.83 -24.57
C ASN A 658 19.85 14.78 -24.45
N GLY A 659 19.74 15.55 -23.37
CA GLY A 659 18.76 16.62 -23.23
C GLY A 659 17.45 16.25 -22.53
N LEU A 660 17.35 15.08 -21.89
CA LEU A 660 16.20 14.73 -21.04
C LEU A 660 16.05 15.75 -19.91
N LYS A 661 14.86 16.33 -19.76
CA LYS A 661 14.52 17.19 -18.63
C LYS A 661 13.79 16.42 -17.53
N ALA A 662 14.02 16.77 -16.27
CA ALA A 662 13.28 16.17 -15.15
C ALA A 662 11.76 16.39 -15.29
N SER A 663 11.35 17.52 -15.87
CA SER A 663 9.93 17.83 -16.15
C SER A 663 9.25 16.93 -17.19
N GLU A 664 10.01 16.14 -17.95
CA GLU A 664 9.45 15.11 -18.84
C GLU A 664 9.07 13.83 -18.09
N LEU A 665 9.72 13.57 -16.95
CA LEU A 665 9.40 12.44 -16.08
C LEU A 665 8.39 12.82 -15.01
N TRP A 666 8.54 14.00 -14.42
CA TRP A 666 7.63 14.54 -13.41
C TRP A 666 6.98 15.82 -13.92
N LEU A 667 5.73 15.68 -14.33
CA LEU A 667 4.98 16.78 -14.94
C LEU A 667 4.81 17.91 -13.95
N LYS A 668 4.87 19.15 -14.46
CA LYS A 668 4.83 20.36 -13.65
C LYS A 668 3.54 20.45 -12.82
N GLU A 669 2.45 19.89 -13.32
CA GLU A 669 1.11 19.98 -12.73
C GLU A 669 0.90 19.04 -11.55
N ASN A 670 1.77 18.04 -11.34
CA ASN A 670 1.62 17.06 -10.28
C ASN A 670 2.94 16.42 -9.83
N TRP A 671 4.07 17.11 -9.98
CA TRP A 671 5.38 16.56 -9.61
C TRP A 671 5.43 16.12 -8.14
N TRP A 672 4.69 16.72 -7.21
CA TRP A 672 4.67 16.27 -5.82
C TRP A 672 4.05 14.86 -5.61
N GLU A 673 3.46 14.26 -6.63
CA GLU A 673 2.89 12.91 -6.59
C GLU A 673 3.91 11.85 -7.00
N THR A 674 3.77 10.66 -6.43
CA THR A 674 4.58 9.50 -6.82
C THR A 674 4.15 8.98 -8.19
N ASN A 675 5.09 8.73 -9.08
CA ASN A 675 4.81 8.20 -10.42
C ASN A 675 5.66 6.97 -10.80
N GLY A 676 6.42 6.41 -9.85
CA GLY A 676 7.19 5.18 -10.00
C GLY A 676 8.65 5.39 -10.42
N TRP A 677 9.09 6.63 -10.71
CA TRP A 677 10.48 6.92 -11.07
C TRP A 677 11.38 7.16 -9.85
N GLU A 678 10.81 7.28 -8.65
CA GLU A 678 11.51 7.73 -7.45
C GLU A 678 12.63 6.78 -7.04
N GLU A 679 12.36 5.47 -6.99
CA GLU A 679 13.36 4.46 -6.60
C GLU A 679 14.50 4.35 -7.64
N ALA A 680 14.17 4.46 -8.93
CA ALA A 680 15.17 4.49 -9.99
C ALA A 680 16.06 5.75 -9.91
N ALA A 681 15.49 6.90 -9.54
CA ALA A 681 16.24 8.14 -9.32
C ALA A 681 17.12 8.07 -8.06
N LYS A 682 16.64 7.47 -6.97
CA LYS A 682 17.45 7.19 -5.77
C LYS A 682 18.67 6.32 -6.12
N LEU A 683 18.45 5.23 -6.86
CA LEU A 683 19.53 4.36 -7.34
C LEU A 683 20.49 5.09 -8.30
N ALA A 684 19.99 6.01 -9.12
CA ALA A 684 20.83 6.78 -10.05
C ALA A 684 21.74 7.77 -9.31
N ALA A 685 21.28 8.36 -8.20
CA ALA A 685 22.12 9.19 -7.36
C ALA A 685 23.22 8.39 -6.63
N ASP A 686 23.03 7.10 -6.42
CA ASP A 686 24.05 6.18 -5.86
C ASP A 686 25.00 5.61 -6.93
N TYR A 687 24.66 5.77 -8.22
CA TYR A 687 25.41 5.22 -9.34
C TYR A 687 26.62 6.07 -9.72
N ASP A 688 26.48 7.39 -9.68
CA ASP A 688 27.53 8.35 -10.03
C ASP A 688 28.43 8.64 -8.83
N ASP A 689 29.75 8.70 -9.05
CA ASP A 689 30.72 9.08 -8.01
C ASP A 689 30.48 10.52 -7.50
N ASN A 690 29.85 11.36 -8.32
CA ASN A 690 29.45 12.71 -7.93
C ASN A 690 27.95 12.94 -8.21
N PRO A 691 27.08 12.83 -7.20
CA PRO A 691 25.63 13.00 -7.38
C PRO A 691 25.20 14.45 -7.62
N ILE A 692 26.07 15.45 -7.43
CA ILE A 692 25.69 16.88 -7.46
C ILE A 692 25.01 17.30 -8.78
N PRO A 693 25.57 17.00 -9.98
CA PRO A 693 24.92 17.38 -11.24
C PRO A 693 23.57 16.70 -11.43
N PHE A 694 23.45 15.43 -11.01
CA PHE A 694 22.20 14.68 -11.07
C PHE A 694 21.15 15.26 -10.14
N LEU A 695 21.51 15.59 -8.89
CA LEU A 695 20.60 16.21 -7.92
C LEU A 695 20.19 17.62 -8.33
N HIS A 696 21.08 18.39 -8.97
CA HIS A 696 20.75 19.69 -9.56
C HIS A 696 19.70 19.54 -10.68
N TRP A 697 19.92 18.60 -11.60
CA TRP A 697 18.95 18.25 -12.64
C TRP A 697 17.60 17.80 -12.06
N LEU A 698 17.63 16.91 -11.05
CA LEU A 698 16.44 16.38 -10.40
C LEU A 698 15.63 17.49 -9.71
N ALA A 699 16.31 18.44 -9.05
CA ALA A 699 15.68 19.55 -8.35
C ALA A 699 14.85 20.48 -9.26
N GLU A 700 15.09 20.48 -10.58
CA GLU A 700 14.29 21.23 -11.55
C GLU A 700 12.86 20.67 -11.68
N GLY A 701 12.70 19.35 -11.60
CA GLY A 701 11.40 18.67 -11.76
C GLY A 701 10.85 18.04 -10.48
N GLN A 702 11.71 17.74 -9.50
CA GLN A 702 11.41 17.02 -8.27
C GLN A 702 12.22 17.55 -7.08
N PRO A 703 11.94 18.78 -6.62
CA PRO A 703 12.72 19.41 -5.55
C PRO A 703 12.65 18.62 -4.23
N ARG A 704 11.51 17.98 -3.91
CA ARG A 704 11.36 17.16 -2.69
C ARG A 704 12.26 15.94 -2.72
N LEU A 705 12.22 15.17 -3.80
CA LEU A 705 13.04 13.96 -3.92
C LEU A 705 14.54 14.30 -3.98
N ALA A 706 14.94 15.37 -4.68
CA ALA A 706 16.33 15.81 -4.73
C ALA A 706 16.87 16.17 -3.34
N ALA A 707 16.09 16.91 -2.54
CA ALA A 707 16.46 17.25 -1.17
C ALA A 707 16.44 16.04 -0.23
N GLU A 708 15.51 15.11 -0.43
CA GLU A 708 15.44 13.85 0.31
C GLU A 708 16.70 12.99 0.08
N ILE A 709 17.11 12.79 -1.17
CA ILE A 709 18.34 12.06 -1.52
C ILE A 709 19.56 12.77 -0.94
N ALA A 710 19.65 14.11 -1.10
CA ALA A 710 20.74 14.88 -0.52
C ALA A 710 20.81 14.74 1.02
N ARG A 711 19.66 14.59 1.70
CA ARG A 711 19.59 14.33 3.14
C ARG A 711 20.06 12.91 3.49
N GLU A 712 19.54 11.90 2.78
CA GLU A 712 19.92 10.49 2.97
C GLU A 712 21.43 10.26 2.74
N GLN A 713 22.02 10.96 1.78
CA GLN A 713 23.46 10.90 1.47
C GLN A 713 24.31 11.90 2.28
N GLN A 714 23.74 12.61 3.27
CA GLN A 714 24.44 13.58 4.13
C GLN A 714 25.12 14.74 3.36
N LEU A 715 24.52 15.17 2.24
CA LEU A 715 25.01 16.23 1.36
C LEU A 715 24.39 17.60 1.64
N LEU A 716 23.52 17.75 2.64
CA LEU A 716 22.83 19.02 2.93
C LEU A 716 23.78 20.17 3.31
N ASP A 717 24.98 19.88 3.82
CA ASP A 717 26.01 20.90 4.05
C ASP A 717 26.45 21.60 2.75
N GLN A 718 26.28 20.92 1.61
CA GLN A 718 26.55 21.45 0.27
C GLN A 718 25.31 22.09 -0.38
N LYS A 719 24.25 22.36 0.38
CA LYS A 719 22.98 22.95 -0.13
C LYS A 719 23.14 24.18 -1.01
N GLN A 720 24.17 24.99 -0.78
CA GLN A 720 24.44 26.15 -1.62
C GLN A 720 24.88 25.75 -3.04
N ALA A 721 25.77 24.77 -3.16
CA ALA A 721 26.19 24.25 -4.46
C ALA A 721 25.05 23.50 -5.16
N LEU A 722 24.27 22.74 -4.39
CA LEU A 722 23.17 21.92 -4.90
C LEU A 722 21.97 22.75 -5.38
N PHE A 723 21.49 23.70 -4.58
CA PHE A 723 20.13 24.23 -4.73
C PHE A 723 20.01 25.76 -4.70
N SER A 724 21.10 26.52 -4.57
CA SER A 724 21.02 27.99 -4.41
C SER A 724 20.32 28.68 -5.59
N THR A 725 20.39 28.12 -6.80
CA THR A 725 19.68 28.62 -7.99
C THR A 725 18.17 28.55 -7.86
N TYR A 726 17.63 27.64 -7.05
CA TYR A 726 16.19 27.43 -6.87
C TYR A 726 15.63 28.13 -5.63
N LYS A 727 16.49 28.59 -4.71
CA LYS A 727 16.09 29.15 -3.41
C LYS A 727 14.99 30.20 -3.50
N ALA A 728 15.16 31.21 -4.37
CA ALA A 728 14.18 32.29 -4.50
C ALA A 728 12.82 31.79 -5.04
N GLN A 729 12.85 30.84 -5.99
CA GLN A 729 11.64 30.24 -6.53
C GLN A 729 10.89 29.43 -5.47
N TRP A 730 11.60 28.59 -4.71
CA TRP A 730 11.01 27.76 -3.66
C TRP A 730 10.45 28.60 -2.51
N GLN A 731 11.16 29.64 -2.08
CA GLN A 731 10.64 30.58 -1.07
C GLN A 731 9.38 31.30 -1.55
N ALA A 732 9.32 31.71 -2.83
CA ALA A 732 8.10 32.30 -3.37
C ALA A 732 6.94 31.30 -3.40
N ALA A 733 7.22 30.02 -3.69
CA ALA A 733 6.18 29.02 -3.91
C ALA A 733 5.27 28.76 -2.70
N ILE A 734 5.80 28.90 -1.50
CA ILE A 734 5.01 28.74 -0.28
C ILE A 734 4.12 29.95 0.06
N THR A 735 4.33 31.09 -0.60
CA THR A 735 3.61 32.35 -0.31
C THR A 735 2.73 32.85 -1.46
N ASP A 736 3.09 32.54 -2.71
CA ASP A 736 2.44 33.00 -3.93
C ASP A 736 1.40 31.97 -4.41
N VAL A 737 0.20 32.04 -3.83
CA VAL A 737 -0.91 31.11 -4.12
C VAL A 737 -1.47 31.31 -5.53
N GLU A 738 -1.30 32.49 -6.14
CA GLU A 738 -1.71 32.70 -7.53
C GLU A 738 -0.84 31.91 -8.50
N ARG A 739 0.48 31.89 -8.27
CA ARG A 739 1.42 31.13 -9.10
C ARG A 739 1.47 29.64 -8.74
N TYR A 740 1.26 29.30 -7.47
CA TYR A 740 1.32 27.94 -6.94
C TYR A 740 0.01 27.61 -6.21
N PRO A 741 -1.10 27.40 -6.94
CA PRO A 741 -2.43 27.24 -6.35
C PRO A 741 -2.63 25.90 -5.62
N ASN A 742 -1.85 24.87 -5.92
CA ASN A 742 -2.04 23.55 -5.32
C ASN A 742 -1.37 23.45 -3.93
N PRO A 743 -2.11 23.12 -2.86
CA PRO A 743 -1.54 22.98 -1.51
C PRO A 743 -0.51 21.84 -1.40
N HIS A 744 -0.61 20.76 -2.18
CA HIS A 744 0.38 19.68 -2.16
C HIS A 744 1.74 20.16 -2.68
N GLU A 745 1.75 21.02 -3.70
CA GLU A 745 2.98 21.63 -4.21
C GLU A 745 3.66 22.49 -3.14
N ARG A 746 2.88 23.38 -2.52
CA ARG A 746 3.37 24.28 -1.47
C ARG A 746 3.87 23.50 -0.26
N HIS A 747 3.18 22.43 0.12
CA HIS A 747 3.58 21.52 1.19
C HIS A 747 4.88 20.77 0.90
N ALA A 748 5.02 20.23 -0.31
CA ALA A 748 6.24 19.57 -0.73
C ALA A 748 7.44 20.52 -0.72
N ILE A 749 7.27 21.76 -1.20
CA ILE A 749 8.33 22.78 -1.19
C ILE A 749 8.61 23.30 0.23
N SER A 750 7.60 23.51 1.07
CA SER A 750 7.80 23.97 2.44
C SER A 750 8.60 22.97 3.28
N THR A 751 8.39 21.68 3.04
CA THR A 751 9.18 20.59 3.62
C THR A 751 10.66 20.69 3.19
N VAL A 752 10.92 20.92 1.90
CA VAL A 752 12.29 21.15 1.38
C VAL A 752 12.95 22.35 2.05
N LEU A 753 12.23 23.47 2.18
CA LEU A 753 12.75 24.67 2.82
C LEU A 753 13.07 24.44 4.30
N ALA A 754 12.30 23.61 5.00
CA ALA A 754 12.57 23.22 6.37
C ALA A 754 13.89 22.43 6.49
N TRP A 755 14.07 21.39 5.67
CA TRP A 755 15.30 20.58 5.66
C TRP A 755 16.55 21.40 5.31
N LEU A 756 16.42 22.40 4.44
CA LEU A 756 17.51 23.28 4.04
C LEU A 756 17.75 24.44 5.01
N GLY A 757 16.86 24.69 5.98
CA GLY A 757 16.88 25.88 6.82
C GLY A 757 16.78 27.17 6.02
N TRP A 758 15.96 27.17 4.96
CA TRP A 758 15.75 28.29 4.05
C TRP A 758 14.35 28.91 4.15
N ASP A 759 13.47 28.38 4.99
CA ASP A 759 12.25 29.09 5.36
C ASP A 759 12.60 30.23 6.33
N ASN A 760 12.47 31.46 5.87
CA ASN A 760 12.88 32.67 6.59
C ASN A 760 11.71 33.64 6.80
N ARG A 761 10.48 33.12 6.77
CA ARG A 761 9.28 33.92 7.08
C ARG A 761 9.38 34.39 8.54
N ALA A 762 8.84 35.58 8.82
CA ALA A 762 8.80 36.09 10.18
C ALA A 762 7.81 35.27 11.03
N GLY A 763 8.11 35.07 12.31
CA GLY A 763 7.18 34.46 13.25
C GLY A 763 7.14 32.92 13.27
N ILE A 764 8.00 32.23 12.51
CA ILE A 764 8.04 30.75 12.44
C ILE A 764 9.30 30.14 13.05
N GLY A 765 10.32 30.94 13.33
CA GLY A 765 11.66 30.50 13.72
C GLY A 765 12.13 31.15 15.01
N LEU A 766 13.43 31.42 15.10
CA LEU A 766 14.07 32.05 16.25
C LEU A 766 14.58 33.45 15.88
N ASN A 767 14.60 34.35 16.85
CA ASN A 767 15.17 35.69 16.73
C ASN A 767 16.70 35.67 16.90
N GLU A 768 17.33 36.86 16.83
CA GLU A 768 18.79 36.99 16.96
C GLU A 768 19.34 36.53 18.31
N GLN A 769 18.52 36.51 19.37
CA GLN A 769 18.88 35.98 20.69
C GLN A 769 18.68 34.46 20.82
N GLY A 770 18.21 33.78 19.78
CA GLY A 770 17.89 32.36 19.81
C GLY A 770 16.58 32.05 20.56
N LEU A 771 15.76 33.06 20.87
CA LEU A 771 14.43 32.89 21.45
C LEU A 771 13.37 32.76 20.35
N PRO A 772 12.19 32.17 20.62
CA PRO A 772 11.08 32.13 19.68
C PRO A 772 10.77 33.50 19.08
N ASP A 773 10.87 33.62 17.75
CA ASP A 773 10.44 34.81 17.02
C ASP A 773 8.93 34.75 16.85
N ILE A 774 8.19 35.64 17.53
CA ILE A 774 6.73 35.69 17.48
C ILE A 774 6.28 36.94 16.72
N HIS A 775 5.57 36.73 15.61
CA HIS A 775 4.92 37.83 14.91
C HIS A 775 3.54 38.08 15.53
N TRP A 776 3.46 39.13 16.36
CA TRP A 776 2.25 39.55 17.05
C TRP A 776 1.32 40.38 16.16
N LEU A 777 0.03 40.05 16.18
CA LEU A 777 -1.04 40.76 15.47
C LEU A 777 -2.00 41.38 16.48
N GLU A 778 -2.35 42.65 16.26
CA GLU A 778 -3.34 43.34 17.09
C GLU A 778 -4.76 42.92 16.70
N VAL A 779 -5.56 42.51 17.69
CA VAL A 779 -7.00 42.34 17.57
C VAL A 779 -7.67 43.49 18.32
N PRO A 780 -8.35 44.43 17.63
CA PRO A 780 -8.84 45.64 18.26
C PRO A 780 -9.98 45.37 19.26
N ALA A 781 -10.08 46.22 20.27
CA ALA A 781 -11.24 46.27 21.17
C ALA A 781 -12.55 46.45 20.38
N GLY A 782 -13.62 45.82 20.84
CA GLY A 782 -14.91 45.92 20.17
C GLY A 782 -15.82 44.72 20.37
N GLU A 783 -17.05 44.88 19.89
CA GLU A 783 -18.07 43.85 19.86
C GLU A 783 -17.79 42.80 18.78
N PHE A 784 -18.16 41.55 19.04
CA PHE A 784 -18.07 40.43 18.09
C PHE A 784 -19.17 39.39 18.36
N ILE A 785 -19.43 38.55 17.37
CA ILE A 785 -20.40 37.44 17.46
C ILE A 785 -19.68 36.18 17.93
N TYR A 786 -20.12 35.63 19.06
CA TYR A 786 -19.66 34.39 19.66
C TYR A 786 -20.73 33.30 19.60
N GLY A 787 -20.34 32.08 19.25
CA GLY A 787 -21.21 30.90 19.22
C GLY A 787 -21.79 30.57 17.85
N GLU A 788 -22.46 29.43 17.75
CA GLU A 788 -23.07 28.91 16.52
C GLU A 788 -24.60 28.87 16.62
N ASP A 789 -25.28 29.07 15.48
CA ASP A 789 -26.73 29.00 15.32
C ASP A 789 -27.53 29.77 16.40
N ASP A 790 -28.49 29.10 17.04
CA ASP A 790 -29.41 29.69 18.03
C ASP A 790 -28.73 30.09 19.35
N ALA A 791 -27.45 29.74 19.53
CA ALA A 791 -26.64 30.08 20.71
C ALA A 791 -25.76 31.33 20.52
N GLN A 792 -25.90 32.04 19.40
CA GLN A 792 -25.11 33.24 19.12
C GLN A 792 -25.36 34.38 20.12
N GLN A 793 -24.27 34.99 20.56
CA GLN A 793 -24.27 36.12 21.49
C GLN A 793 -23.33 37.22 20.98
N THR A 794 -23.71 38.47 21.20
CA THR A 794 -22.81 39.61 20.99
C THR A 794 -22.06 39.88 22.29
N LEU A 795 -20.73 39.74 22.25
CA LEU A 795 -19.84 39.97 23.37
C LEU A 795 -18.86 41.09 23.05
N HIS A 796 -18.25 41.68 24.07
CA HIS A 796 -17.22 42.70 23.93
C HIS A 796 -15.91 42.19 24.54
N LEU A 797 -14.79 42.40 23.83
CA LEU A 797 -13.44 42.15 24.33
C LEU A 797 -12.59 43.39 24.09
N ASP A 798 -11.70 43.67 25.05
CA ASP A 798 -10.64 44.69 24.92
C ASP A 798 -9.64 44.32 23.82
N THR A 799 -8.69 45.22 23.55
CA THR A 799 -7.59 44.95 22.61
C THR A 799 -6.66 43.88 23.19
N PHE A 800 -6.24 42.93 22.35
CA PHE A 800 -5.24 41.92 22.68
C PHE A 800 -4.39 41.61 21.44
N TYR A 801 -3.31 40.87 21.65
CA TYR A 801 -2.37 40.48 20.60
C TYR A 801 -2.32 38.96 20.49
N VAL A 802 -2.22 38.43 19.28
CA VAL A 802 -2.13 37.00 18.99
C VAL A 802 -0.94 36.69 18.10
N SER A 803 -0.35 35.50 18.24
CA SER A 803 0.64 35.05 17.27
C SER A 803 -0.02 34.81 15.90
N GLN A 804 0.66 35.21 14.83
CA GLN A 804 0.18 35.01 13.46
C GLN A 804 -0.07 33.53 13.14
N TYR A 805 0.80 32.66 13.64
CA TYR A 805 0.79 31.21 13.42
C TYR A 805 0.66 30.47 14.76
N PRO A 806 0.23 29.19 14.75
CA PRO A 806 0.51 28.26 15.83
C PRO A 806 2.01 28.18 16.13
N VAL A 807 2.37 27.84 17.37
CA VAL A 807 3.77 27.65 17.77
C VAL A 807 4.38 26.55 16.92
N THR A 808 5.57 26.79 16.37
CA THR A 808 6.25 25.83 15.48
C THR A 808 7.17 24.88 16.24
N ASN A 809 7.57 23.80 15.58
CA ASN A 809 8.62 22.90 16.05
C ASN A 809 9.91 23.64 16.40
N ALA A 810 10.35 24.59 15.56
CA ALA A 810 11.55 25.39 15.84
C ALA A 810 11.46 26.15 17.18
N GLN A 811 10.29 26.72 17.46
CA GLN A 811 10.05 27.56 18.63
C GLN A 811 9.92 26.70 19.90
N PHE A 812 9.15 25.61 19.84
CA PHE A 812 8.97 24.72 20.99
C PHE A 812 10.24 23.96 21.34
N LYS A 813 11.03 23.56 20.35
CA LYS A 813 12.31 22.87 20.55
C LYS A 813 13.25 23.61 21.50
N VAL A 814 13.31 24.94 21.44
CA VAL A 814 14.17 25.74 22.35
C VAL A 814 13.73 25.62 23.82
N PHE A 815 12.44 25.51 24.09
CA PHE A 815 11.93 25.27 25.45
C PHE A 815 12.42 23.93 26.01
N VAL A 816 12.48 22.89 25.16
CA VAL A 816 13.00 21.57 25.53
C VAL A 816 14.53 21.60 25.68
N GLU A 817 15.25 22.04 24.65
CA GLU A 817 16.72 22.01 24.61
C GLU A 817 17.41 22.94 25.61
N SER A 818 16.72 24.01 26.04
CA SER A 818 17.23 24.89 27.11
C SER A 818 17.18 24.26 28.51
N GLY A 819 16.58 23.08 28.66
CA GLY A 819 16.31 22.44 29.95
C GLY A 819 15.13 23.05 30.71
N ALA A 820 14.46 24.05 30.13
CA ALA A 820 13.29 24.67 30.74
C ALA A 820 12.10 23.70 30.84
N TYR A 821 11.95 22.76 29.91
CA TYR A 821 10.92 21.72 30.03
C TYR A 821 11.03 20.92 31.35
N ASP A 822 12.23 20.71 31.88
CA ASP A 822 12.42 19.96 33.13
C ASP A 822 12.45 20.82 34.40
N ASP A 823 12.43 22.15 34.25
CA ASP A 823 12.49 23.07 35.38
C ASP A 823 11.13 23.15 36.09
N PRO A 824 11.02 22.73 37.36
CA PRO A 824 9.75 22.69 38.10
C PRO A 824 9.04 24.05 38.20
N GLN A 825 9.75 25.17 38.04
CA GLN A 825 9.13 26.50 38.16
C GLN A 825 8.03 26.75 37.11
N TRP A 826 8.18 26.20 35.90
CA TRP A 826 7.18 26.38 34.84
C TRP A 826 5.96 25.47 35.04
N TRP A 827 6.12 24.42 35.83
CA TRP A 827 5.11 23.38 36.13
C TRP A 827 4.37 23.59 37.44
N GLU A 828 4.58 24.72 38.12
CA GLU A 828 3.92 24.99 39.39
C GLU A 828 2.39 24.96 39.23
N GLY A 829 1.72 24.05 39.94
CA GLY A 829 0.27 23.86 39.83
C GLY A 829 -0.22 23.20 38.54
N LEU A 830 0.69 22.64 37.71
CA LEU A 830 0.37 21.84 36.53
C LEU A 830 0.65 20.35 36.80
N GLU A 831 0.15 19.49 35.92
CA GLU A 831 0.57 18.09 35.82
C GLU A 831 1.61 17.98 34.70
N LYS A 832 2.74 17.33 34.99
CA LYS A 832 3.86 17.15 34.06
C LYS A 832 4.00 15.66 33.78
N GLU A 833 4.10 15.30 32.51
CA GLU A 833 4.54 13.97 32.09
C GLU A 833 6.06 13.84 32.29
N ASP A 834 6.55 12.61 32.53
CA ASP A 834 7.97 12.40 32.80
C ASP A 834 8.85 12.81 31.61
N GLU A 835 8.36 12.60 30.38
CA GLU A 835 9.07 12.87 29.14
C GLU A 835 8.39 13.97 28.29
N PRO A 836 9.19 14.83 27.62
CA PRO A 836 8.66 15.76 26.64
C PRO A 836 7.98 15.00 25.48
N PRO A 837 7.13 15.67 24.70
CA PRO A 837 6.56 15.08 23.50
C PRO A 837 7.64 14.49 22.58
N GLU A 838 7.47 13.23 22.15
CA GLU A 838 8.36 12.57 21.20
C GLU A 838 8.26 13.27 19.84
N HIS A 839 9.31 13.98 19.40
CA HIS A 839 9.34 14.66 18.11
C HIS A 839 10.65 14.46 17.36
N GLU A 840 10.53 14.08 16.09
CA GLU A 840 11.54 14.37 15.09
C GLU A 840 11.47 15.87 14.73
N TRP A 841 12.42 16.68 15.21
CA TRP A 841 12.48 18.12 14.91
C TRP A 841 12.89 18.46 13.45
N THR A 842 12.62 17.57 12.50
CA THR A 842 13.17 17.61 11.14
C THR A 842 12.47 18.66 10.26
N GLU A 843 11.16 18.86 10.43
CA GLU A 843 10.41 19.96 9.80
C GLU A 843 10.13 21.11 10.79
N SER A 844 11.13 21.96 10.95
CA SER A 844 11.16 23.09 11.90
C SER A 844 10.02 24.13 11.75
N ASN A 845 9.41 24.24 10.57
CA ASN A 845 8.36 25.21 10.24
C ASN A 845 6.93 24.66 10.34
N ARG A 846 6.75 23.41 10.75
CA ARG A 846 5.44 22.82 11.07
C ARG A 846 4.98 23.24 12.47
N PRO A 847 3.66 23.25 12.73
CA PRO A 847 3.17 23.45 14.09
C PRO A 847 3.74 22.37 15.02
N VAL A 848 3.96 22.72 16.29
CA VAL A 848 4.24 21.71 17.30
C VAL A 848 2.99 20.86 17.52
N GLU A 849 3.18 19.55 17.57
CA GLU A 849 2.14 18.54 17.76
C GLU A 849 2.36 17.79 19.07
N LEU A 850 1.58 16.74 19.38
CA LEU A 850 1.79 15.86 20.55
C LEU A 850 1.97 16.60 21.89
N VAL A 851 1.52 17.86 21.96
CA VAL A 851 1.55 18.69 23.15
C VAL A 851 0.21 18.61 23.85
N ASN A 852 0.25 18.37 25.15
CA ASN A 852 -0.93 18.42 25.99
C ASN A 852 -1.18 19.87 26.47
N TRP A 853 -2.28 20.08 27.18
CA TRP A 853 -2.66 21.41 27.65
C TRP A 853 -1.65 22.00 28.65
N PHE A 854 -1.08 21.16 29.51
CA PHE A 854 -0.09 21.58 30.50
C PHE A 854 1.26 21.96 29.88
N ASP A 855 1.71 21.20 28.87
CA ASP A 855 2.90 21.50 28.06
C ASP A 855 2.82 22.92 27.49
N ALA A 856 1.66 23.26 26.91
CA ALA A 856 1.41 24.56 26.31
C ALA A 856 1.40 25.70 27.34
N ILE A 857 0.81 25.50 28.52
CA ILE A 857 0.83 26.48 29.62
C ILE A 857 2.26 26.67 30.17
N ALA A 858 3.01 25.59 30.36
CA ALA A 858 4.40 25.67 30.83
C ALA A 858 5.27 26.45 29.83
N TYR A 859 5.11 26.21 28.53
CA TYR A 859 5.76 26.96 27.47
C TYR A 859 5.41 28.46 27.52
N CYS A 860 4.12 28.81 27.67
CA CYS A 860 3.69 30.20 27.80
C CYS A 860 4.34 30.91 29.00
N ARG A 861 4.43 30.25 30.15
CA ARG A 861 5.07 30.79 31.36
C ARG A 861 6.56 31.03 31.16
N TRP A 862 7.25 30.05 30.59
CA TRP A 862 8.67 30.18 30.25
C TRP A 862 8.90 31.35 29.29
N LEU A 863 8.15 31.42 28.19
CA LEU A 863 8.33 32.48 27.20
C LEU A 863 7.97 33.87 27.76
N SER A 864 6.97 33.95 28.64
CA SER A 864 6.66 35.19 29.38
C SER A 864 7.86 35.68 30.18
N ALA A 865 8.53 34.77 30.91
CA ALA A 865 9.70 35.12 31.68
C ALA A 865 10.91 35.52 30.81
N GLN A 866 11.09 34.90 29.64
CA GLN A 866 12.17 35.26 28.72
C GLN A 866 11.96 36.62 28.05
N THR A 867 10.70 36.97 27.75
CA THR A 867 10.36 38.17 26.96
C THR A 867 9.91 39.36 27.80
N GLY A 868 9.49 39.13 29.05
CA GLY A 868 8.84 40.13 29.89
C GLY A 868 7.42 40.47 29.48
N LEU A 869 6.84 39.73 28.52
CA LEU A 869 5.46 39.87 28.06
C LEU A 869 4.53 38.95 28.86
N ASP A 870 3.27 39.35 29.02
CA ASP A 870 2.24 38.49 29.62
C ASP A 870 1.66 37.54 28.56
N ILE A 871 2.35 36.42 28.30
CA ILE A 871 2.03 35.45 27.26
C ILE A 871 1.24 34.27 27.86
N GLN A 872 0.13 33.94 27.21
CA GLN A 872 -0.75 32.84 27.63
C GLN A 872 -1.44 32.17 26.43
N LEU A 873 -2.15 31.07 26.70
CA LEU A 873 -3.09 30.50 25.74
C LEU A 873 -4.30 31.42 25.56
N PRO A 874 -4.87 31.52 24.34
CA PRO A 874 -6.14 32.19 24.14
C PRO A 874 -7.24 31.58 25.02
N THR A 875 -8.18 32.41 25.48
CA THR A 875 -9.51 31.87 25.80
C THR A 875 -10.25 31.58 24.51
N GLU A 876 -11.26 30.73 24.56
CA GLU A 876 -12.06 30.43 23.38
C GLU A 876 -12.75 31.68 22.81
N LEU A 877 -13.08 32.65 23.65
CA LEU A 877 -13.65 33.94 23.23
C LEU A 877 -12.64 34.75 22.41
N HIS A 878 -11.40 34.84 22.89
CA HIS A 878 -10.33 35.53 22.17
C HIS A 878 -10.00 34.83 20.85
N TRP A 879 -9.92 33.50 20.88
CA TRP A 879 -9.68 32.68 19.69
C TRP A 879 -10.77 32.89 18.64
N GLU A 880 -12.04 32.83 19.05
CA GLU A 880 -13.17 32.97 18.15
C GLU A 880 -13.29 34.40 17.58
N LYS A 881 -13.09 35.44 18.40
CA LYS A 881 -13.05 36.84 17.91
C LYS A 881 -11.95 37.04 16.87
N MET A 882 -10.76 36.48 17.12
CA MET A 882 -9.62 36.51 16.20
C MET A 882 -9.95 35.82 14.87
N ALA A 883 -10.57 34.62 14.92
CA ALA A 883 -10.89 33.84 13.74
C ALA A 883 -12.07 34.39 12.91
N ARG A 884 -13.09 34.96 13.57
CA ARG A 884 -14.34 35.42 12.94
C ARG A 884 -14.33 36.89 12.53
N GLY A 885 -13.55 37.72 13.22
CA GLY A 885 -13.67 39.17 13.13
C GLY A 885 -15.01 39.70 13.67
N ALA A 886 -15.23 41.01 13.50
CA ALA A 886 -16.47 41.66 13.91
C ALA A 886 -17.67 41.24 13.05
N GLU A 887 -17.39 40.79 11.82
CA GLU A 887 -18.36 40.37 10.82
C GLU A 887 -18.96 38.99 11.11
N GLY A 888 -18.39 38.23 12.05
CA GLY A 888 -18.90 36.91 12.43
C GLY A 888 -18.72 35.85 11.33
N LEU A 889 -17.58 35.87 10.64
CA LEU A 889 -17.33 34.98 9.50
C LEU A 889 -17.35 33.50 9.92
N ALA A 890 -18.02 32.65 9.14
CA ALA A 890 -18.11 31.21 9.41
C ALA A 890 -16.76 30.51 9.24
N TYR A 891 -16.00 30.92 8.22
CA TYR A 891 -14.60 30.59 7.99
C TYR A 891 -13.80 31.90 7.87
N PRO A 892 -12.48 31.89 8.09
CA PRO A 892 -11.64 33.08 8.00
C PRO A 892 -11.76 33.86 6.67
N TRP A 893 -12.12 33.17 5.59
CA TRP A 893 -12.29 33.73 4.24
C TRP A 893 -13.74 34.02 3.83
N GLY A 894 -14.75 33.65 4.63
CA GLY A 894 -16.15 33.88 4.25
C GLY A 894 -17.19 32.96 4.89
N ALA A 895 -18.38 32.94 4.29
CA ALA A 895 -19.52 32.17 4.77
C ALA A 895 -19.43 30.68 4.41
N ASP A 896 -18.92 30.37 3.21
CA ASP A 896 -18.89 29.01 2.68
C ASP A 896 -17.47 28.44 2.69
N TYR A 897 -17.39 27.11 2.82
CA TYR A 897 -16.12 26.40 2.68
C TYR A 897 -15.58 26.56 1.25
N VAL A 898 -14.27 26.77 1.13
CA VAL A 898 -13.59 26.88 -0.16
C VAL A 898 -12.46 25.85 -0.18
N SER A 899 -12.54 24.90 -1.11
CA SER A 899 -11.53 23.86 -1.28
C SER A 899 -10.14 24.46 -1.53
N GLY A 900 -9.13 23.91 -0.87
CA GLY A 900 -7.73 24.35 -0.94
C GLY A 900 -7.38 25.51 0.00
N ASN A 901 -8.32 25.97 0.84
CA ASN A 901 -8.11 27.01 1.85
C ASN A 901 -7.85 26.45 3.26
N ALA A 902 -7.77 25.14 3.45
CA ALA A 902 -7.41 24.56 4.74
C ALA A 902 -6.63 23.27 4.53
N ASN A 903 -5.84 22.90 5.54
CA ASN A 903 -5.30 21.55 5.64
C ASN A 903 -6.30 20.69 6.42
N VAL A 904 -7.15 19.94 5.71
CA VAL A 904 -8.20 19.04 6.22
C VAL A 904 -8.39 17.86 5.23
N ASP A 905 -9.20 16.87 5.59
CA ASP A 905 -9.66 15.84 4.65
C ASP A 905 -10.85 16.36 3.83
N GLU A 906 -10.58 16.88 2.63
CA GLU A 906 -11.63 17.31 1.70
C GLU A 906 -12.21 16.15 0.87
N VAL A 907 -11.53 15.01 0.84
CA VAL A 907 -11.82 13.89 -0.05
C VAL A 907 -12.96 13.03 0.51
N TRP A 908 -12.98 12.78 1.82
CA TRP A 908 -13.93 11.88 2.47
C TRP A 908 -15.40 12.25 2.21
N LYS A 909 -15.76 13.53 2.38
CA LYS A 909 -17.10 14.06 2.09
C LYS A 909 -17.24 14.69 0.70
N LYS A 910 -16.17 14.67 -0.11
CA LYS A 910 -16.12 15.28 -1.44
C LYS A 910 -16.31 16.81 -1.42
N ASP A 911 -15.81 17.46 -0.37
CA ASP A 911 -15.75 18.93 -0.26
C ASP A 911 -14.68 19.51 -1.20
N GLY A 912 -13.73 18.68 -1.63
CA GLY A 912 -12.67 19.03 -2.56
C GLY A 912 -11.71 17.86 -2.85
N PRO A 913 -10.66 18.06 -3.67
CA PRO A 913 -9.75 17.00 -4.06
C PRO A 913 -8.52 16.88 -3.15
N TYR A 914 -8.33 17.79 -2.17
CA TYR A 914 -7.09 17.89 -1.41
C TYR A 914 -7.14 17.11 -0.10
N TYR A 915 -6.06 16.37 0.19
CA TYR A 915 -5.84 15.77 1.50
C TYR A 915 -4.34 15.46 1.68
N LEU A 916 -3.66 16.24 2.53
CA LEU A 916 -2.21 16.12 2.74
C LEU A 916 -1.83 14.91 3.61
N LYS A 917 -2.74 14.44 4.47
CA LYS A 917 -2.54 13.32 5.43
C LYS A 917 -1.46 13.55 6.50
N GLU A 918 -1.03 14.80 6.67
CA GLU A 918 -0.08 15.23 7.69
C GLU A 918 -0.25 16.73 7.92
N THR A 919 0.34 17.28 8.98
CA THR A 919 0.48 18.74 9.11
C THR A 919 1.36 19.29 8.00
N SER A 920 1.08 20.54 7.65
CA SER A 920 1.91 21.32 6.73
C SER A 920 2.60 22.46 7.49
N ALA A 921 3.66 23.01 6.88
CA ALA A 921 4.30 24.20 7.41
C ALA A 921 3.25 25.30 7.67
N VAL A 922 3.35 25.98 8.80
CA VAL A 922 2.40 27.05 9.14
C VAL A 922 2.43 28.11 8.04
N GLY A 923 1.27 28.67 7.70
CA GLY A 923 1.15 29.82 6.83
C GLY A 923 1.25 29.56 5.33
N ILE A 924 1.18 28.31 4.86
CA ILE A 924 1.17 28.02 3.41
C ILE A 924 -0.17 28.31 2.72
N TYR A 925 -1.20 28.63 3.51
CA TYR A 925 -2.53 29.05 3.04
C TYR A 925 -2.65 30.59 3.11
N THR A 926 -1.84 31.32 2.34
CA THR A 926 -1.73 32.80 2.44
C THR A 926 -3.02 33.57 2.15
N GLN A 927 -3.96 32.94 1.45
CA GLN A 927 -5.28 33.49 1.11
C GLN A 927 -6.30 33.42 2.26
N THR A 928 -5.96 32.83 3.41
CA THR A 928 -6.92 32.45 4.47
C THR A 928 -6.75 33.27 5.75
N LYS A 929 -6.04 34.40 5.62
CA LYS A 929 -5.85 35.34 6.71
C LYS A 929 -7.20 35.79 7.26
N THR A 930 -7.34 35.70 8.57
CA THR A 930 -8.42 36.36 9.32
C THR A 930 -8.35 37.89 9.13
N PRO A 931 -9.39 38.65 9.51
CA PRO A 931 -9.37 40.12 9.41
C PRO A 931 -8.19 40.80 10.13
N CYS A 932 -7.66 40.20 11.19
CA CYS A 932 -6.47 40.70 11.90
C CYS A 932 -5.13 40.21 11.30
N GLY A 933 -5.17 39.28 10.34
CA GLY A 933 -4.00 38.73 9.64
C GLY A 933 -3.53 37.36 10.17
N ALA A 934 -4.15 36.82 11.22
CA ALA A 934 -3.81 35.51 11.75
C ALA A 934 -4.15 34.41 10.73
N MET A 935 -3.36 33.34 10.73
CA MET A 935 -3.40 32.27 9.74
C MET A 935 -3.58 30.91 10.40
N ASP A 936 -3.89 29.90 9.59
CA ASP A 936 -4.13 28.51 10.01
C ASP A 936 -5.18 28.38 11.12
N THR A 937 -6.19 29.25 11.10
CA THR A 937 -7.33 29.19 12.02
C THR A 937 -8.43 28.24 11.53
N SER A 938 -8.21 27.58 10.40
CA SER A 938 -9.04 26.52 9.84
C SER A 938 -8.14 25.39 9.32
N GLY A 939 -8.11 24.26 10.01
CA GLY A 939 -7.30 23.09 9.69
C GLY A 939 -5.88 23.12 10.27
N ASN A 940 -5.03 22.26 9.73
CA ASN A 940 -3.66 21.99 10.19
C ASN A 940 -3.61 21.33 11.58
N VAL A 941 -3.86 22.07 12.66
CA VAL A 941 -3.90 21.54 14.03
C VAL A 941 -5.04 22.15 14.84
N TRP A 942 -5.64 21.34 15.71
CA TRP A 942 -6.50 21.83 16.78
C TRP A 942 -5.67 22.60 17.79
N GLU A 943 -6.22 23.69 18.32
CA GLU A 943 -5.47 24.56 19.22
C GLU A 943 -6.08 24.64 20.61
N TRP A 944 -5.25 24.39 21.61
CA TRP A 944 -5.62 24.51 23.02
C TRP A 944 -6.05 25.92 23.40
N CYS A 945 -7.19 26.02 24.07
CA CYS A 945 -7.65 27.21 24.78
C CYS A 945 -7.48 27.03 26.29
N VAL A 946 -7.33 28.13 27.04
CA VAL A 946 -7.12 28.09 28.49
C VAL A 946 -8.36 27.63 29.27
N ASN A 947 -9.56 27.86 28.77
CA ASN A 947 -10.80 27.65 29.53
C ASN A 947 -11.32 26.20 29.49
N LYS A 948 -12.13 25.87 30.50
CA LYS A 948 -12.87 24.61 30.58
C LYS A 948 -13.98 24.55 29.52
N TYR A 949 -14.32 23.34 29.09
CA TYR A 949 -15.33 23.14 28.06
C TYR A 949 -16.75 23.42 28.59
N ASP A 950 -17.12 22.83 29.72
CA ASP A 950 -18.47 22.98 30.27
C ASP A 950 -18.70 24.36 30.91
N ASP A 951 -17.62 25.04 31.33
CA ASP A 951 -17.64 26.37 31.95
C ASP A 951 -16.68 27.35 31.24
N PRO A 952 -17.09 27.98 30.12
CA PRO A 952 -16.26 28.90 29.32
C PRO A 952 -15.66 30.09 30.07
N GLU A 953 -16.34 30.56 31.11
CA GLU A 953 -15.90 31.68 31.95
C GLU A 953 -14.74 31.29 32.89
N VAL A 954 -14.54 29.99 33.11
CA VAL A 954 -13.49 29.48 34.01
C VAL A 954 -12.19 29.34 33.24
N THR A 955 -11.32 30.35 33.40
CA THR A 955 -9.96 30.43 32.84
C THR A 955 -8.88 30.10 33.86
N THR A 956 -9.27 29.69 35.08
CA THR A 956 -8.31 29.39 36.15
C THR A 956 -7.47 28.18 35.79
N ILE A 957 -6.15 28.35 35.87
CA ILE A 957 -5.20 27.25 35.71
C ILE A 957 -5.23 26.40 36.98
N ASP A 958 -5.69 25.15 36.86
CA ASP A 958 -5.75 24.17 37.92
C ASP A 958 -5.27 22.79 37.43
N ARG A 959 -5.12 21.85 38.38
CA ARG A 959 -4.84 20.43 38.10
C ARG A 959 -6.12 19.62 37.90
N SER A 960 -7.21 20.24 37.44
CA SER A 960 -8.44 19.49 37.23
C SER A 960 -8.35 18.69 35.93
N ASP A 961 -8.91 17.49 35.96
CA ASP A 961 -9.12 16.64 34.78
C ASP A 961 -10.31 17.11 33.92
N ASP A 962 -10.83 18.33 34.15
CA ASP A 962 -11.96 18.83 33.39
C ASP A 962 -11.55 19.05 31.94
N TRP A 963 -12.42 18.65 31.02
CA TRP A 963 -12.17 18.78 29.59
C TRP A 963 -11.90 20.23 29.19
N ARG A 964 -10.87 20.45 28.38
CA ARG A 964 -10.46 21.77 27.88
C ARG A 964 -10.92 21.97 26.43
N VAL A 965 -11.15 23.23 26.07
CA VAL A 965 -11.57 23.60 24.71
C VAL A 965 -10.40 23.51 23.74
N VAL A 966 -10.66 22.96 22.55
CA VAL A 966 -9.80 23.09 21.38
C VAL A 966 -10.57 23.62 20.18
N ARG A 967 -9.93 24.44 19.34
CA ARG A 967 -10.55 25.10 18.18
C ARG A 967 -9.69 25.04 16.92
N GLY A 968 -10.28 25.32 15.76
CA GLY A 968 -9.57 25.46 14.48
C GLY A 968 -9.71 24.29 13.50
N GLY A 969 -10.01 23.07 13.95
CA GLY A 969 -9.93 21.90 13.06
C GLY A 969 -8.50 21.42 12.88
N ALA A 970 -8.30 20.26 12.24
CA ALA A 970 -6.96 19.72 11.99
C ALA A 970 -6.90 18.98 10.64
N TRP A 971 -5.68 18.64 10.21
CA TRP A 971 -5.38 17.98 8.93
C TRP A 971 -6.18 16.68 8.68
N ASN A 972 -6.52 15.94 9.74
CA ASN A 972 -7.30 14.70 9.70
C ASN A 972 -8.81 14.91 9.93
N GLY A 973 -9.25 16.17 10.10
CA GLY A 973 -10.63 16.54 10.32
C GLY A 973 -11.38 16.83 9.03
N LEU A 974 -12.71 16.89 9.11
CA LEU A 974 -13.58 17.29 8.00
C LEU A 974 -13.69 18.82 7.92
N ALA A 975 -14.00 19.35 6.74
CA ALA A 975 -14.21 20.78 6.51
C ALA A 975 -15.21 21.43 7.47
N GLU A 976 -16.25 20.70 7.89
CA GLU A 976 -17.24 21.22 8.84
C GLU A 976 -16.69 21.45 10.26
N TYR A 977 -15.59 20.79 10.62
CA TYR A 977 -14.93 20.95 11.93
C TYR A 977 -13.98 22.13 11.98
N CYS A 978 -13.63 22.74 10.84
CA CYS A 978 -12.74 23.90 10.79
C CYS A 978 -13.47 25.25 10.71
N ARG A 979 -14.80 25.25 10.93
CA ARG A 979 -15.58 26.49 11.13
C ARG A 979 -15.09 27.25 12.35
N SER A 980 -15.02 28.57 12.26
CA SER A 980 -14.47 29.43 13.33
C SER A 980 -15.25 29.34 14.66
N ALA A 981 -16.55 29.03 14.62
CA ALA A 981 -17.37 28.84 15.83
C ALA A 981 -17.35 27.40 16.35
N PHE A 982 -16.82 26.43 15.58
CA PHE A 982 -16.79 25.04 15.99
C PHE A 982 -15.78 24.88 17.14
N ARG A 983 -16.21 24.12 18.16
CA ARG A 983 -15.41 23.83 19.34
C ARG A 983 -15.47 22.35 19.66
N LEU A 984 -14.33 21.81 20.07
CA LEU A 984 -14.20 20.43 20.50
C LEU A 984 -13.62 20.41 21.92
N TYR A 985 -13.69 19.25 22.57
CA TYR A 985 -13.12 19.03 23.88
C TYR A 985 -12.07 17.93 23.87
N ARG A 986 -11.02 18.11 24.66
CA ARG A 986 -9.96 17.12 24.89
C ARG A 986 -9.51 17.14 26.34
N HIS A 987 -9.06 15.98 26.81
CA HIS A 987 -8.57 15.82 28.18
C HIS A 987 -7.24 16.59 28.30
N PRO A 988 -6.96 17.31 29.39
CA PRO A 988 -5.77 18.15 29.48
C PRO A 988 -4.44 17.41 29.34
N LEU A 989 -4.38 16.10 29.67
CA LEU A 989 -3.22 15.22 29.43
C LEU A 989 -3.15 14.59 28.03
N TYR A 990 -4.18 14.77 27.18
CA TYR A 990 -4.23 14.10 25.88
C TYR A 990 -3.22 14.70 24.90
N ARG A 991 -2.37 13.86 24.32
CA ARG A 991 -1.41 14.20 23.25
C ARG A 991 -1.88 13.56 21.93
N HIS A 992 -1.75 14.28 20.82
CA HIS A 992 -2.10 13.78 19.47
C HIS A 992 -1.34 14.55 18.38
N ASP A 993 -1.05 13.91 17.26
CA ASP A 993 -0.42 14.46 16.02
C ASP A 993 -1.26 15.54 15.29
N ALA A 994 -2.34 15.99 15.93
CA ALA A 994 -3.29 16.94 15.39
C ALA A 994 -3.63 18.03 16.41
N LEU A 995 -2.88 18.11 17.52
CA LEU A 995 -3.07 19.06 18.62
C LEU A 995 -1.81 19.91 18.80
N GLY A 996 -2.00 21.22 18.70
CA GLY A 996 -0.99 22.25 18.95
C GLY A 996 -1.60 23.42 19.73
N PHE A 997 -0.99 24.59 19.62
CA PHE A 997 -1.50 25.81 20.25
C PHE A 997 -0.91 27.07 19.62
N ARG A 998 -1.55 28.21 19.86
CA ARG A 998 -1.04 29.55 19.52
C ARG A 998 -0.97 30.43 20.76
N LEU A 999 -0.34 31.60 20.62
CA LEU A 999 -0.07 32.50 21.75
C LEU A 999 -1.00 33.71 21.73
N LEU A 1000 -1.35 34.18 22.93
CA LEU A 1000 -2.03 35.45 23.18
C LEU A 1000 -1.21 36.30 24.16
N CYS A 1001 -1.26 37.62 24.01
CA CYS A 1001 -0.66 38.60 24.91
C CYS A 1001 -1.60 39.80 25.11
N PHE A 1002 -1.78 40.26 26.34
CA PHE A 1002 -2.64 41.43 26.64
C PHE A 1002 -1.90 42.77 26.63
N SER A 1003 -0.59 42.76 26.87
CA SER A 1003 0.26 43.95 26.79
C SER A 1003 0.73 44.18 25.35
N SER A 1004 0.83 45.43 24.92
CA SER A 1004 1.41 45.73 23.61
C SER A 1004 2.86 45.22 23.54
N PRO A 1005 3.16 44.27 22.63
CA PRO A 1005 4.51 43.76 22.46
C PRO A 1005 5.39 44.74 21.67
N MET A 1006 4.84 45.88 21.24
CA MET A 1006 5.59 46.95 20.60
C MET A 1006 6.33 47.79 21.65
N THR A 1007 7.51 47.34 22.06
CA THR A 1007 8.57 48.26 22.51
C THR A 1007 9.16 48.97 21.29
N ASP A 1008 9.39 50.28 21.40
CA ASP A 1008 10.02 51.14 20.37
C ASP A 1008 11.13 50.39 19.61
N ARG A 1009 10.94 50.16 18.31
CA ARG A 1009 11.95 49.62 17.39
C ARG A 1009 13.10 50.62 17.19
#